data_AF-B4J8M0-F1
#
_entry.id   AF-B4J8M0-F1
#
_cell.length_a   1.000
_cell.length_b   1.000
_cell.length_c   1.000
_cell.angle_alpha   90.00
_cell.angle_beta   90.00
_cell.angle_gamma   90.00
#
_symmetry.space_group_name_H-M   'P 1'
#
loop_
_entity.id
_entity.type
_entity.pdbx_description
1 polymer ?
#
loop_
_entity_poly.entity_id
_entity_poly.type
_entity_poly.pdbx_seq_one_letter_code
_entity_poly.pdbx_strand_id
1 'polypeptide(L)'
;MEDLRPLNNCEVFNQIRIEFTNYHQHTKKLNSFLYFGGNEQHIKNLSQRLLNVLLEHGLVQQDEEDEDAIAVPAAGADLDQLRGALMYLVLNSANVDGSIEKGDLGRCNPQCVHLLQQLPAPLPQLVTVSVALQCGLHQQLLELIACSPHWLASQYFDCLNDTLAHQVLRTKRHTLPLICGALSAVTKSICYGNASNAFLMDNAMRMLQRNLLDTEERQQSLGSRAARNRYLGEAMRQLLDVLLELMHALDGSKLLLLPDYAPVYALRSPTKCKLESNIKVEATTSDDKLRLFAGKLMDWVQRLLVCISVDTYMAWQELDSGQLLFHLQAHISNQCGELVPLLVEDETLKTHCLRSMLDNFTQGAQSFEQRLQMLTLGELLGFLDGEMGDVSTEQLHAALNELLQRSICFGNDECVESMAKHVKLLTSSHAKLILDHLSEVLLVQAQQRQLADFEEDELDDNNEIYGKLLSQVLMPIYMACSDPMEKLQLLCYRDKLQLLEHYNFEEEDHHSRRIYFFNQLSDSIEQFPLHTFLDLCWEQPAQTWLSLAQLAMIHGAYAHLYWHVASVQCAPHAVHHVPFTVQQLMQDERLLSQKTDFDLLLALYEHPVILNGMQYRRLHRQRQLTLNLNVSAVPYSDTELQSAQSNYLSACANGLAKCSKSNNYVAMEKLMQTLLRLPQVEQRLIKCSRKCLQWQRHRLSQLLKGAASTAKEDELKQTRGKIRLARTYVTLHGKLCMWRLSSWPLISQLILCMDRLRPQLDTFEPARLAVLDLVMKSYIKNMPLSFLHYPDLVGKVRDLVTKSLQHKHLWQDEHLALLLDTHKPPQAKECATLLAQASSVEAIKLLGNATRHGIDRVVMEQLAQAVDLIDSPNSLNAYAFLFKCYMHAFEQWLIKPSKSDNYPSLIEHLLQAPKLQMTQNLLAAIDNFKILLKPSCGLMDKSKILEYVAKSLTTLNISIEIDNIYMEHVMNM
;
A
#
# COMPACT_ATOMS: atom_id res chain seq x y z
N MET A 1 -51.43 3.84 -8.19
CA MET A 1 -52.07 2.64 -7.60
C MET A 1 -50.95 1.64 -7.44
N GLU A 2 -50.62 1.29 -6.20
CA GLU A 2 -49.65 0.21 -5.94
C GLU A 2 -50.30 -1.12 -6.36
N ASP A 3 -49.54 -1.92 -7.09
CA ASP A 3 -49.98 -3.19 -7.65
C ASP A 3 -49.83 -4.27 -6.57
N LEU A 4 -50.87 -4.53 -5.76
CA LEU A 4 -50.84 -5.53 -4.68
C LEU A 4 -50.96 -6.95 -5.26
N ARG A 5 -49.87 -7.41 -5.91
CA ARG A 5 -49.67 -8.80 -6.39
C ARG A 5 -50.17 -9.90 -5.43
N PRO A 6 -49.95 -9.84 -4.09
CA PRO A 6 -50.42 -10.88 -3.15
C PRO A 6 -51.94 -11.11 -3.11
N LEU A 7 -52.76 -10.15 -3.53
CA LEU A 7 -54.22 -10.23 -3.44
C LEU A 7 -54.88 -10.53 -4.79
N ASN A 8 -54.10 -10.82 -5.83
CA ASN A 8 -54.63 -11.24 -7.12
C ASN A 8 -55.12 -12.69 -7.03
N ASN A 9 -56.26 -12.98 -7.66
CA ASN A 9 -56.80 -14.34 -7.71
C ASN A 9 -55.79 -15.32 -8.33
N CYS A 10 -55.26 -16.25 -7.54
CA CYS A 10 -54.23 -17.20 -7.94
C CYS A 10 -54.72 -18.65 -7.87
N GLU A 11 -53.93 -19.58 -8.42
CA GLU A 11 -54.27 -21.00 -8.45
C GLU A 11 -54.46 -21.60 -7.05
N VAL A 12 -53.64 -21.16 -6.08
CA VAL A 12 -53.75 -21.55 -4.67
C VAL A 12 -55.15 -21.25 -4.13
N PHE A 13 -55.72 -20.05 -4.39
CA PHE A 13 -57.07 -19.71 -3.89
C PHE A 13 -58.15 -20.62 -4.48
N ASN A 14 -58.05 -20.97 -5.76
CA ASN A 14 -58.97 -21.88 -6.42
C ASN A 14 -58.92 -23.28 -5.81
N GLN A 15 -57.72 -23.81 -5.53
CA GLN A 15 -57.56 -25.13 -4.93
C GLN A 15 -58.03 -25.16 -3.47
N ILE A 16 -57.73 -24.12 -2.67
CA ILE A 16 -58.28 -23.97 -1.31
C ILE A 16 -59.81 -23.97 -1.34
N ARG A 17 -60.40 -23.22 -2.28
CA ARG A 17 -61.86 -23.16 -2.45
C ARG A 17 -62.45 -24.54 -2.77
N ILE A 18 -61.84 -25.30 -3.69
CA ILE A 18 -62.29 -26.64 -4.06
C ILE A 18 -62.25 -27.56 -2.84
N GLU A 19 -61.14 -27.60 -2.12
CA GLU A 19 -60.97 -28.45 -0.94
C GLU A 19 -61.96 -28.12 0.17
N PHE A 20 -62.17 -26.83 0.45
CA PHE A 20 -63.08 -26.40 1.51
C PHE A 20 -64.55 -26.62 1.10
N THR A 21 -64.88 -26.53 -0.18
CA THR A 21 -66.21 -26.87 -0.73
C THR A 21 -66.48 -28.37 -0.62
N ASN A 22 -65.50 -29.19 -1.00
CA ASN A 22 -65.58 -30.64 -0.88
C ASN A 22 -65.76 -31.05 0.59
N TYR A 23 -64.98 -30.46 1.50
CA TYR A 23 -65.10 -30.73 2.93
C TYR A 23 -66.48 -30.32 3.49
N HIS A 24 -66.97 -29.14 3.10
CA HIS A 24 -68.27 -28.61 3.54
C HIS A 24 -69.43 -29.52 3.16
N GLN A 25 -69.40 -30.07 1.94
CA GLN A 25 -70.46 -30.90 1.39
C GLN A 25 -70.44 -32.34 1.92
N HIS A 26 -69.24 -32.92 2.12
CA HIS A 26 -69.10 -34.37 2.36
C HIS A 26 -68.74 -34.74 3.82
N THR A 27 -68.29 -33.79 4.64
CA THR A 27 -67.76 -34.08 5.99
C THR A 27 -68.52 -33.34 7.07
N LYS A 28 -68.41 -32.01 7.13
CA LYS A 28 -69.06 -31.18 8.14
C LYS A 28 -69.16 -29.75 7.64
N LYS A 29 -70.30 -29.09 7.91
CA LYS A 29 -70.51 -27.70 7.49
C LYS A 29 -69.51 -26.77 8.19
N LEU A 30 -68.80 -25.95 7.42
CA LEU A 30 -67.77 -25.03 7.93
C LEU A 30 -68.28 -24.01 8.97
N ASN A 31 -69.54 -23.60 8.91
CA ASN A 31 -70.13 -22.68 9.89
C ASN A 31 -70.53 -23.36 11.22
N SER A 32 -70.40 -24.68 11.35
CA SER A 32 -70.77 -25.42 12.57
C SER A 32 -69.67 -25.50 13.63
N PHE A 33 -68.46 -24.98 13.33
CA PHE A 33 -67.30 -24.99 14.23
C PHE A 33 -67.33 -23.82 15.23
N LEU A 34 -68.29 -23.84 16.15
CA LEU A 34 -68.51 -22.74 17.10
C LEU A 34 -67.60 -22.76 18.34
N TYR A 35 -67.07 -23.92 18.73
CA TYR A 35 -66.20 -24.10 19.90
C TYR A 35 -65.21 -25.25 19.67
N PHE A 36 -64.14 -25.32 20.46
CA PHE A 36 -63.08 -26.34 20.32
C PHE A 36 -63.53 -27.75 20.69
N GLY A 37 -64.17 -27.91 21.85
CA GLY A 37 -64.53 -29.22 22.38
C GLY A 37 -65.34 -30.06 21.38
N GLY A 38 -64.87 -31.26 21.05
CA GLY A 38 -65.54 -32.16 20.10
C GLY A 38 -65.37 -31.81 18.61
N ASN A 39 -64.66 -30.73 18.28
CA ASN A 39 -64.33 -30.33 16.89
C ASN A 39 -62.85 -30.51 16.53
N GLU A 40 -62.02 -30.93 17.48
CA GLU A 40 -60.56 -30.96 17.38
C GLU A 40 -60.05 -31.75 16.16
N GLN A 41 -60.53 -32.98 15.99
CA GLN A 41 -60.12 -33.85 14.88
C GLN A 41 -60.59 -33.31 13.52
N HIS A 42 -61.75 -32.67 13.49
CA HIS A 42 -62.30 -32.10 12.28
C HIS A 42 -61.53 -30.84 11.85
N ILE A 43 -61.09 -30.02 12.79
CA ILE A 43 -60.21 -28.87 12.53
C ILE A 43 -58.85 -29.35 12.01
N LYS A 44 -58.26 -30.40 12.62
CA LYS A 44 -57.02 -31.02 12.14
C LYS A 44 -57.14 -31.59 10.73
N ASN A 45 -58.28 -32.21 10.40
CA ASN A 45 -58.50 -32.73 9.05
C ASN A 45 -58.69 -31.60 8.01
N LEU A 46 -59.25 -30.46 8.42
CA LEU A 46 -59.42 -29.31 7.54
C LEU A 46 -58.09 -28.58 7.30
N SER A 47 -57.26 -28.42 8.33
CA SER A 47 -55.93 -27.84 8.20
C SER A 47 -55.01 -28.72 7.35
N GLN A 48 -55.05 -30.05 7.50
CA GLN A 48 -54.24 -30.95 6.67
C GLN A 48 -54.54 -30.78 5.17
N ARG A 49 -55.81 -30.55 4.80
CA ARG A 49 -56.18 -30.29 3.40
C ARG A 49 -55.59 -28.98 2.88
N LEU A 50 -55.56 -27.93 3.70
CA LEU A 50 -54.91 -26.68 3.34
C LEU A 50 -53.38 -26.85 3.25
N LEU A 51 -52.79 -27.54 4.22
CA LEU A 51 -51.36 -27.82 4.25
C LEU A 51 -50.89 -28.57 3.00
N ASN A 52 -51.65 -29.59 2.56
CA ASN A 52 -51.33 -30.33 1.33
C ASN A 52 -51.31 -29.41 0.11
N VAL A 53 -52.26 -28.45 0.00
CA VAL A 53 -52.24 -27.45 -1.08
C VAL A 53 -50.98 -26.59 -0.99
N LEU A 54 -50.59 -26.12 0.21
CA LEU A 54 -49.38 -25.29 0.36
C LEU A 54 -48.08 -26.06 0.08
N LEU A 55 -48.05 -27.36 0.39
CA LEU A 55 -46.93 -28.27 0.07
C LEU A 55 -46.83 -28.52 -1.44
N GLU A 56 -47.95 -28.75 -2.14
CA GLU A 56 -47.99 -28.95 -3.60
C GLU A 56 -47.42 -27.75 -4.37
N HIS A 57 -47.64 -26.54 -3.87
CA HIS A 57 -47.11 -25.30 -4.46
C HIS A 57 -45.71 -24.91 -3.95
N GLY A 58 -45.07 -25.74 -3.12
CA GLY A 58 -43.73 -25.48 -2.57
C GLY A 58 -43.64 -24.22 -1.69
N LEU A 59 -44.76 -23.76 -1.14
CA LEU A 59 -44.79 -22.56 -0.29
C LEU A 59 -44.37 -22.87 1.15
N VAL A 60 -44.51 -24.12 1.57
CA VAL A 60 -44.28 -24.60 2.93
C VAL A 60 -43.51 -25.93 2.83
N GLN A 61 -42.73 -26.26 3.85
CA GLN A 61 -42.04 -27.52 4.03
C GLN A 61 -42.40 -28.13 5.39
N GLN A 62 -42.44 -29.46 5.45
CA GLN A 62 -42.62 -30.23 6.69
C GLN A 62 -41.50 -31.27 6.75
N ASP A 63 -40.83 -31.38 7.90
CA ASP A 63 -39.81 -32.42 8.10
C ASP A 63 -40.46 -33.80 8.10
N GLU A 64 -39.96 -34.70 7.25
CA GLU A 64 -40.56 -36.02 7.01
C GLU A 64 -40.36 -37.02 8.18
N GLU A 65 -39.44 -36.73 9.11
CA GLU A 65 -39.06 -37.65 10.20
C GLU A 65 -39.96 -37.56 11.45
N ASP A 66 -40.75 -36.49 11.59
CA ASP A 66 -41.67 -36.28 12.72
C ASP A 66 -43.10 -36.02 12.20
N GLU A 67 -44.02 -36.98 12.36
CA GLU A 67 -45.45 -36.79 12.01
C GLU A 67 -46.13 -35.62 12.78
N ASP A 68 -45.46 -35.12 13.83
CA ASP A 68 -45.88 -33.98 14.66
C ASP A 68 -45.11 -32.67 14.33
N ALA A 69 -44.24 -32.65 13.30
CA ALA A 69 -43.47 -31.47 12.90
C ALA A 69 -44.38 -30.36 12.35
N ILE A 70 -44.15 -29.13 12.84
CA ILE A 70 -44.87 -27.94 12.37
C ILE A 70 -44.40 -27.61 10.96
N ALA A 71 -45.35 -27.37 10.08
CA ALA A 71 -45.12 -26.77 8.78
C ALA A 71 -44.43 -25.39 8.89
N VAL A 72 -43.32 -25.18 8.20
CA VAL A 72 -42.56 -23.91 8.15
C VAL A 72 -42.49 -23.43 6.69
N PRO A 73 -42.48 -22.13 6.39
CA PRO A 73 -42.26 -21.65 5.02
C PRO A 73 -41.00 -22.26 4.40
N ALA A 74 -41.08 -22.71 3.14
CA ALA A 74 -39.95 -23.35 2.46
C ALA A 74 -38.82 -22.33 2.17
N ALA A 75 -37.57 -22.80 2.12
CA ALA A 75 -36.42 -21.96 1.77
C ALA A 75 -36.55 -21.47 0.30
N GLY A 76 -36.96 -20.21 0.12
CA GLY A 76 -37.25 -19.62 -1.20
C GLY A 76 -38.73 -19.47 -1.56
N ALA A 77 -39.65 -19.75 -0.62
CA ALA A 77 -41.09 -19.60 -0.83
C ALA A 77 -41.51 -18.15 -1.18
N ASP A 78 -42.51 -18.01 -2.05
CA ASP A 78 -43.15 -16.73 -2.34
C ASP A 78 -43.99 -16.27 -1.16
N LEU A 79 -43.39 -15.46 -0.29
CA LEU A 79 -44.04 -14.93 0.91
C LEU A 79 -45.31 -14.13 0.58
N ASP A 80 -45.40 -13.50 -0.60
CA ASP A 80 -46.60 -12.74 -1.00
C ASP A 80 -47.79 -13.67 -1.26
N GLN A 81 -47.56 -14.87 -1.80
CA GLN A 81 -48.63 -15.87 -1.94
C GLN A 81 -49.11 -16.40 -0.58
N LEU A 82 -48.20 -16.59 0.38
CA LEU A 82 -48.57 -16.96 1.75
C LEU A 82 -49.38 -15.85 2.45
N ARG A 83 -49.00 -14.58 2.27
CA ARG A 83 -49.76 -13.41 2.75
C ARG A 83 -51.15 -13.36 2.12
N GLY A 84 -51.22 -13.60 0.81
CA GLY A 84 -52.46 -13.72 0.05
C GLY A 84 -53.38 -14.84 0.57
N ALA A 85 -52.82 -16.03 0.83
CA ALA A 85 -53.57 -17.18 1.33
C ALA A 85 -54.16 -16.93 2.72
N LEU A 86 -53.39 -16.32 3.64
CA LEU A 86 -53.94 -15.92 4.94
C LEU A 86 -55.05 -14.88 4.77
N MET A 87 -54.82 -13.85 3.95
CA MET A 87 -55.81 -12.79 3.76
C MET A 87 -57.09 -13.33 3.10
N TYR A 88 -56.99 -14.30 2.19
CA TYR A 88 -58.11 -15.02 1.62
C TYR A 88 -58.97 -15.74 2.67
N LEU A 89 -58.33 -16.40 3.65
CA LEU A 89 -59.02 -17.05 4.78
C LEU A 89 -59.68 -16.02 5.72
N VAL A 90 -59.00 -14.90 5.98
CA VAL A 90 -59.48 -13.81 6.84
C VAL A 90 -60.70 -13.11 6.23
N LEU A 91 -60.67 -12.84 4.92
CA LEU A 91 -61.74 -12.17 4.17
C LEU A 91 -63.01 -13.03 4.02
N ASN A 92 -62.89 -14.35 4.19
CA ASN A 92 -64.02 -15.29 4.12
C ASN A 92 -64.45 -15.82 5.51
N SER A 93 -64.17 -15.08 6.59
CA SER A 93 -64.55 -15.45 7.97
C SER A 93 -65.90 -14.86 8.43
N ALA A 94 -66.48 -15.44 9.48
CA ALA A 94 -67.88 -15.24 9.92
C ALA A 94 -68.27 -13.85 10.42
N ASN A 95 -67.33 -12.99 10.83
CA ASN A 95 -67.67 -11.63 11.28
C ASN A 95 -67.64 -10.57 10.18
N VAL A 96 -67.30 -10.91 8.94
CA VAL A 96 -67.49 -9.99 7.79
C VAL A 96 -69.00 -9.77 7.52
N ASP A 97 -69.90 -10.54 8.16
CA ASP A 97 -71.36 -10.46 8.01
C ASP A 97 -72.05 -9.33 8.80
N GLY A 98 -71.30 -8.48 9.53
CA GLY A 98 -71.83 -7.23 10.06
C GLY A 98 -72.28 -6.30 8.92
N SER A 99 -73.58 -6.07 8.79
CA SER A 99 -74.21 -5.31 7.68
C SER A 99 -73.73 -3.85 7.52
N ILE A 100 -72.91 -3.35 8.45
CA ILE A 100 -72.32 -2.01 8.43
C ILE A 100 -70.90 -2.06 7.82
N GLU A 101 -70.22 -3.21 7.80
CA GLU A 101 -68.80 -3.31 7.47
C GLU A 101 -68.51 -3.83 6.06
N LYS A 102 -69.38 -4.64 5.43
CA LYS A 102 -69.17 -5.10 4.03
C LYS A 102 -69.11 -3.95 3.02
N GLY A 103 -69.99 -2.96 3.18
CA GLY A 103 -70.03 -1.78 2.32
C GLY A 103 -68.80 -0.89 2.52
N ASP A 104 -68.28 -0.82 3.75
CA ASP A 104 -67.13 -0.01 4.09
C ASP A 104 -65.79 -0.72 3.77
N LEU A 105 -65.67 -2.05 3.92
CA LEU A 105 -64.53 -2.84 3.43
C LEU A 105 -64.37 -2.73 1.91
N GLY A 106 -65.47 -2.83 1.15
CA GLY A 106 -65.45 -2.65 -0.31
C GLY A 106 -65.13 -1.22 -0.76
N ARG A 107 -65.41 -0.21 0.08
CA ARG A 107 -65.02 1.20 -0.12
C ARG A 107 -63.60 1.50 0.34
N CYS A 108 -63.09 0.76 1.32
CA CYS A 108 -61.76 0.94 1.90
C CYS A 108 -60.67 0.23 1.11
N ASN A 109 -60.92 -0.96 0.54
CA ASN A 109 -59.93 -1.62 -0.32
C ASN A 109 -60.60 -2.30 -1.53
N PRO A 110 -60.72 -1.62 -2.69
CA PRO A 110 -61.41 -2.16 -3.86
C PRO A 110 -60.70 -3.37 -4.48
N GLN A 111 -59.41 -3.58 -4.17
CA GLN A 111 -58.63 -4.69 -4.72
C GLN A 111 -59.02 -6.04 -4.07
N CYS A 112 -59.54 -6.07 -2.85
CA CYS A 112 -59.91 -7.32 -2.15
C CYS A 112 -61.34 -7.80 -2.40
N VAL A 113 -62.19 -6.99 -3.07
CA VAL A 113 -63.63 -7.27 -3.20
C VAL A 113 -63.90 -8.58 -3.93
N HIS A 114 -63.07 -8.91 -4.92
CA HIS A 114 -63.22 -10.14 -5.70
C HIS A 114 -62.95 -11.43 -4.91
N LEU A 115 -62.31 -11.33 -3.73
CA LEU A 115 -61.97 -12.46 -2.86
C LEU A 115 -63.02 -12.76 -1.78
N LEU A 116 -64.05 -11.90 -1.63
CA LEU A 116 -65.12 -12.08 -0.66
C LEU A 116 -66.12 -13.16 -1.10
N GLN A 117 -66.66 -13.93 -0.14
CA GLN A 117 -67.70 -14.96 -0.34
C GLN A 117 -67.34 -16.06 -1.34
N GLN A 118 -66.05 -16.36 -1.49
CA GLN A 118 -65.59 -17.44 -2.38
C GLN A 118 -65.73 -18.83 -1.73
N LEU A 119 -65.80 -18.90 -0.40
CA LEU A 119 -66.00 -20.14 0.36
C LEU A 119 -67.49 -20.50 0.53
N PRO A 120 -67.85 -21.79 0.63
CA PRO A 120 -69.25 -22.26 0.66
C PRO A 120 -70.05 -21.81 1.88
N ALA A 121 -69.36 -21.49 2.98
CA ALA A 121 -69.91 -20.87 4.18
C ALA A 121 -68.77 -20.13 4.90
N PRO A 122 -69.07 -19.07 5.67
CA PRO A 122 -68.03 -18.32 6.35
C PRO A 122 -67.31 -19.19 7.39
N LEU A 123 -65.98 -19.02 7.47
CA LEU A 123 -65.13 -19.71 8.44
C LEU A 123 -65.21 -19.02 9.82
N PRO A 124 -65.48 -19.75 10.90
CA PRO A 124 -65.32 -19.21 12.26
C PRO A 124 -63.85 -18.81 12.51
N GLN A 125 -63.59 -17.72 13.23
CA GLN A 125 -62.23 -17.21 13.47
C GLN A 125 -61.33 -18.25 14.14
N LEU A 126 -61.92 -19.04 15.03
CA LEU A 126 -61.28 -20.18 15.69
C LEU A 126 -60.61 -21.11 14.67
N VAL A 127 -61.35 -21.46 13.62
CA VAL A 127 -60.90 -22.34 12.54
C VAL A 127 -59.84 -21.64 11.71
N THR A 128 -60.03 -20.37 11.37
CA THR A 128 -59.04 -19.58 10.63
C THR A 128 -57.69 -19.53 11.34
N VAL A 129 -57.68 -19.27 12.65
CA VAL A 129 -56.44 -19.23 13.45
C VAL A 129 -55.82 -20.62 13.62
N SER A 130 -56.62 -21.65 13.93
CA SER A 130 -56.12 -23.02 14.02
C SER A 130 -55.49 -23.52 12.73
N VAL A 131 -56.13 -23.23 11.60
CA VAL A 131 -55.63 -23.58 10.26
C VAL A 131 -54.35 -22.80 9.96
N ALA A 132 -54.30 -21.50 10.24
CA ALA A 132 -53.10 -20.69 10.03
C ALA A 132 -51.89 -21.21 10.82
N LEU A 133 -52.08 -21.59 12.09
CA LEU A 133 -51.01 -22.12 12.93
C LEU A 133 -50.52 -23.50 12.48
N GLN A 134 -51.41 -24.38 12.01
CA GLN A 134 -51.06 -25.74 11.58
C GLN A 134 -50.47 -25.80 10.16
N CYS A 135 -50.73 -24.79 9.33
CA CYS A 135 -50.30 -24.77 7.92
C CYS A 135 -49.08 -23.86 7.67
N GLY A 136 -48.32 -23.51 8.71
CA GLY A 136 -47.12 -22.68 8.57
C GLY A 136 -47.35 -21.19 8.29
N LEU A 137 -48.60 -20.70 8.39
CA LEU A 137 -48.97 -19.29 8.18
C LEU A 137 -48.85 -18.43 9.45
N HIS A 138 -48.13 -18.91 10.46
CA HIS A 138 -48.02 -18.24 11.76
C HIS A 138 -47.34 -16.87 11.64
N GLN A 139 -46.29 -16.73 10.82
CA GLN A 139 -45.63 -15.45 10.59
C GLN A 139 -46.59 -14.42 9.98
N GLN A 140 -47.36 -14.80 8.97
CA GLN A 140 -48.35 -13.93 8.32
C GLN A 140 -49.47 -13.55 9.29
N LEU A 141 -49.87 -14.46 10.20
CA LEU A 141 -50.85 -14.15 11.24
C LEU A 141 -50.33 -13.07 12.21
N LEU A 142 -49.04 -13.12 12.54
CA LEU A 142 -48.39 -12.08 13.35
C LEU A 142 -48.26 -10.76 12.58
N GLU A 143 -47.96 -10.79 11.28
CA GLU A 143 -47.97 -9.60 10.40
C GLU A 143 -49.37 -8.94 10.38
N LEU A 144 -50.43 -9.74 10.27
CA LEU A 144 -51.82 -9.28 10.33
C LEU A 144 -52.10 -8.58 11.67
N ILE A 145 -51.71 -9.18 12.80
CA ILE A 145 -51.90 -8.58 14.14
C ILE A 145 -51.14 -7.26 14.27
N ALA A 146 -49.94 -7.16 13.70
CA ALA A 146 -49.10 -5.97 13.77
C ALA A 146 -49.63 -4.81 12.92
N CYS A 147 -50.12 -5.08 11.70
CA CYS A 147 -50.41 -4.04 10.70
C CYS A 147 -51.90 -3.77 10.45
N SER A 148 -52.80 -4.70 10.81
CA SER A 148 -54.22 -4.55 10.51
C SER A 148 -54.94 -3.57 11.45
N PRO A 149 -56.12 -3.04 11.04
CA PRO A 149 -56.94 -2.21 11.92
C PRO A 149 -57.30 -2.91 13.22
N HIS A 150 -57.35 -2.15 14.32
CA HIS A 150 -57.59 -2.68 15.67
C HIS A 150 -58.80 -3.61 15.78
N TRP A 151 -59.93 -3.25 15.15
CA TRP A 151 -61.16 -4.04 15.19
C TRP A 151 -61.01 -5.44 14.57
N LEU A 152 -60.09 -5.59 13.62
CA LEU A 152 -59.80 -6.87 12.96
C LEU A 152 -58.76 -7.65 13.77
N ALA A 153 -57.66 -7.00 14.14
CA ALA A 153 -56.57 -7.61 14.91
C ALA A 153 -57.06 -8.21 16.24
N SER A 154 -57.94 -7.51 16.97
CA SER A 154 -58.43 -7.95 18.28
C SER A 154 -59.18 -9.29 18.23
N GLN A 155 -59.99 -9.50 17.19
CA GLN A 155 -60.79 -10.72 17.02
C GLN A 155 -59.93 -11.96 16.82
N TYR A 156 -58.89 -11.84 15.99
CA TYR A 156 -57.96 -12.94 15.73
C TYR A 156 -56.99 -13.15 16.89
N PHE A 157 -56.65 -12.09 17.63
CA PHE A 157 -55.81 -12.20 18.82
C PHE A 157 -56.52 -12.94 19.97
N ASP A 158 -57.80 -12.65 20.23
CA ASP A 158 -58.59 -13.38 21.24
C ASP A 158 -58.66 -14.87 20.90
N CYS A 159 -58.94 -15.18 19.63
CA CYS A 159 -58.95 -16.57 19.13
C CYS A 159 -57.56 -17.21 19.18
N LEU A 160 -56.47 -16.46 18.97
CA LEU A 160 -55.10 -16.93 19.13
C LEU A 160 -54.81 -17.38 20.56
N ASN A 161 -55.25 -16.62 21.56
CA ASN A 161 -55.09 -17.00 22.96
C ASN A 161 -55.86 -18.29 23.30
N ASP A 162 -57.09 -18.42 22.80
CA ASP A 162 -57.92 -19.62 22.99
C ASP A 162 -57.36 -20.84 22.25
N THR A 163 -56.94 -20.67 21.00
CA THR A 163 -56.34 -21.73 20.18
C THR A 163 -55.07 -22.26 20.83
N LEU A 164 -54.09 -21.42 21.17
CA LEU A 164 -52.84 -21.85 21.81
C LEU A 164 -53.04 -22.66 23.10
N ALA A 165 -54.14 -22.42 23.82
CA ALA A 165 -54.45 -23.17 25.04
C ALA A 165 -55.06 -24.56 24.78
N HIS A 166 -55.71 -24.76 23.63
CA HIS A 166 -56.48 -25.98 23.31
C HIS A 166 -55.85 -26.83 22.19
N GLN A 167 -55.26 -26.19 21.19
CA GLN A 167 -54.62 -26.83 20.04
C GLN A 167 -53.41 -25.98 19.64
N VAL A 168 -52.22 -26.58 19.65
CA VAL A 168 -51.33 -26.59 18.48
C VAL A 168 -50.03 -27.34 18.77
N LEU A 169 -49.56 -27.48 20.02
CA LEU A 169 -48.30 -28.20 20.28
C LEU A 169 -48.39 -29.08 21.52
N ARG A 170 -48.07 -30.38 21.37
CA ARG A 170 -47.99 -31.34 22.49
C ARG A 170 -47.01 -30.88 23.58
N THR A 171 -46.07 -29.99 23.23
CA THR A 171 -45.07 -29.42 24.15
C THR A 171 -45.26 -27.91 24.30
N LYS A 172 -45.47 -27.42 25.53
CA LYS A 172 -45.53 -25.99 25.90
C LYS A 172 -44.28 -25.18 25.47
N ARG A 173 -43.17 -25.87 25.19
CA ARG A 173 -41.94 -25.28 24.67
C ARG A 173 -42.13 -24.66 23.27
N HIS A 174 -42.79 -25.36 22.35
CA HIS A 174 -42.98 -24.87 20.98
C HIS A 174 -44.00 -23.72 20.91
N THR A 175 -44.80 -23.49 21.95
CA THR A 175 -45.73 -22.36 21.98
C THR A 175 -45.04 -21.04 22.34
N LEU A 176 -43.84 -21.07 22.92
CA LEU A 176 -43.10 -19.87 23.32
C LEU A 176 -42.83 -18.92 22.15
N PRO A 177 -42.32 -19.37 20.98
CA PRO A 177 -42.08 -18.48 19.83
C PRO A 177 -43.34 -17.79 19.33
N LEU A 178 -44.49 -18.48 19.36
CA LEU A 178 -45.77 -17.92 18.95
C LEU A 178 -46.27 -16.86 19.93
N ILE A 179 -46.12 -17.10 21.24
CA ILE A 179 -46.46 -16.14 22.30
C ILE A 179 -45.58 -14.90 22.18
N CYS A 180 -44.27 -15.07 22.06
CA CYS A 180 -43.32 -13.96 21.97
C CYS A 180 -43.46 -13.20 20.64
N GLY A 181 -43.71 -13.90 19.54
CA GLY A 181 -44.05 -13.29 18.25
C GLY A 181 -45.33 -12.45 18.31
N ALA A 182 -46.36 -12.91 19.04
CA ALA A 182 -47.58 -12.13 19.27
C ALA A 182 -47.34 -10.90 20.15
N LEU A 183 -46.45 -10.98 21.15
CA LEU A 183 -46.03 -9.81 21.93
C LEU A 183 -45.26 -8.79 21.08
N SER A 184 -44.32 -9.24 20.25
CA SER A 184 -43.61 -8.40 19.27
C SER A 184 -44.57 -7.74 18.28
N ALA A 185 -45.58 -8.48 17.78
CA ALA A 185 -46.61 -7.92 16.91
C ALA A 185 -47.43 -6.81 17.60
N VAL A 186 -47.72 -6.93 18.90
CA VAL A 186 -48.36 -5.86 19.69
C VAL A 186 -47.45 -4.65 19.81
N THR A 187 -46.15 -4.83 20.07
CA THR A 187 -45.15 -3.74 20.07
C THR A 187 -45.18 -2.97 18.74
N LYS A 188 -45.17 -3.69 17.61
CA LYS A 188 -45.25 -3.12 16.26
C LYS A 188 -46.56 -2.38 16.01
N SER A 189 -47.71 -2.95 16.41
CA SER A 189 -49.02 -2.27 16.33
C SER A 189 -49.08 -0.97 17.13
N ILE A 190 -48.36 -0.88 18.26
CA ILE A 190 -48.24 0.35 19.03
C ILE A 190 -47.43 1.40 18.27
N CYS A 191 -46.30 1.00 17.68
CA CYS A 191 -45.45 1.89 16.90
C CYS A 191 -46.13 2.42 15.63
N TYR A 192 -46.97 1.61 14.97
CA TYR A 192 -47.67 2.00 13.73
C TYR A 192 -48.92 2.88 13.93
N GLY A 193 -49.21 3.32 15.16
CA GLY A 193 -50.24 4.32 15.43
C GLY A 193 -51.69 3.84 15.31
N ASN A 194 -51.97 2.54 15.48
CA ASN A 194 -53.33 2.04 15.52
C ASN A 194 -54.04 2.48 16.82
N ALA A 195 -55.07 3.33 16.72
CA ALA A 195 -55.55 4.23 17.78
C ALA A 195 -56.17 3.60 19.06
N SER A 196 -56.23 2.26 19.23
CA SER A 196 -56.87 1.61 20.39
C SER A 196 -56.11 0.37 20.90
N ASN A 197 -54.85 0.55 21.32
CA ASN A 197 -53.99 -0.59 21.71
C ASN A 197 -54.20 -1.14 23.12
N ALA A 198 -55.00 -0.51 23.99
CA ALA A 198 -55.16 -0.97 25.39
C ALA A 198 -55.72 -2.40 25.50
N PHE A 199 -56.71 -2.73 24.65
CA PHE A 199 -57.32 -4.07 24.64
C PHE A 199 -56.36 -5.15 24.12
N LEU A 200 -55.55 -4.84 23.09
CA LEU A 200 -54.52 -5.75 22.58
C LEU A 200 -53.42 -6.02 23.62
N MET A 201 -52.99 -4.98 24.36
CA MET A 201 -52.06 -5.15 25.48
C MET A 201 -52.64 -6.07 26.55
N ASP A 202 -53.89 -5.84 26.97
CA ASP A 202 -54.52 -6.67 28.00
C ASP A 202 -54.71 -8.11 27.55
N ASN A 203 -55.06 -8.34 26.28
CA ASN A 203 -55.15 -9.68 25.72
C ASN A 203 -53.80 -10.38 25.66
N ALA A 204 -52.73 -9.65 25.31
CA ALA A 204 -51.38 -10.19 25.32
C ALA A 204 -50.93 -10.61 26.72
N MET A 205 -51.30 -9.83 27.74
CA MET A 205 -51.06 -10.19 29.14
C MET A 205 -51.89 -11.40 29.60
N ARG A 206 -53.15 -11.51 29.17
CA ARG A 206 -53.98 -12.71 29.44
C ARG A 206 -53.39 -13.96 28.76
N MET A 207 -52.82 -13.80 27.56
CA MET A 207 -52.16 -14.89 26.84
C MET A 207 -50.91 -15.37 27.58
N LEU A 208 -50.09 -14.46 28.09
CA LEU A 208 -48.99 -14.80 28.99
C LEU A 208 -49.50 -15.51 30.25
N GLN A 209 -50.52 -14.96 30.92
CA GLN A 209 -51.09 -15.56 32.13
C GLN A 209 -51.62 -16.98 31.95
N ARG A 210 -52.18 -17.28 30.78
CA ARG A 210 -52.76 -18.58 30.48
C ARG A 210 -51.72 -19.62 30.05
N ASN A 211 -50.71 -19.20 29.29
CA ASN A 211 -49.83 -20.14 28.59
C ASN A 211 -48.41 -20.23 29.16
N LEU A 212 -47.92 -19.19 29.85
CA LEU A 212 -46.60 -19.19 30.46
C LEU A 212 -46.57 -20.03 31.74
N LEU A 213 -45.56 -20.90 31.88
CA LEU A 213 -45.33 -21.69 33.10
C LEU A 213 -44.52 -20.89 34.13
N ASP A 214 -45.19 -19.91 34.74
CA ASP A 214 -44.63 -18.92 35.66
C ASP A 214 -44.55 -19.36 37.13
N THR A 215 -44.95 -20.59 37.45
CA THR A 215 -44.87 -21.15 38.81
C THR A 215 -44.34 -22.58 38.80
N GLU A 216 -43.74 -23.01 39.91
CA GLU A 216 -43.21 -24.38 40.05
C GLU A 216 -44.30 -25.45 39.82
N GLU A 217 -45.53 -25.22 40.32
CA GLU A 217 -46.67 -26.13 40.13
C GLU A 217 -47.01 -26.31 38.64
N ARG A 218 -47.04 -25.21 37.87
CA ARG A 218 -47.31 -25.24 36.43
C ARG A 218 -46.18 -25.93 35.66
N GLN A 219 -44.93 -25.75 36.10
CA GLN A 219 -43.75 -26.39 35.51
C GLN A 219 -43.71 -27.90 35.72
N GLN A 220 -44.45 -28.46 36.70
CA GLN A 220 -44.54 -29.91 36.89
C GLN A 220 -45.15 -30.63 35.67
N SER A 221 -45.91 -29.92 34.83
CA SER A 221 -46.40 -30.43 33.54
C SER A 221 -45.26 -30.81 32.56
N LEU A 222 -44.07 -30.23 32.72
CA LEU A 222 -42.85 -30.62 32.02
C LEU A 222 -42.20 -31.72 32.86
N GLY A 223 -42.41 -32.97 32.48
CA GLY A 223 -42.14 -34.15 33.31
C GLY A 223 -40.70 -34.29 33.86
N SER A 224 -39.68 -33.67 33.25
CA SER A 224 -38.28 -33.77 33.69
C SER A 224 -37.67 -32.43 34.13
N ARG A 225 -36.72 -32.47 35.08
CA ARG A 225 -35.96 -31.29 35.53
C ARG A 225 -35.19 -30.62 34.37
N ALA A 226 -34.60 -31.41 33.48
CA ALA A 226 -33.90 -30.90 32.30
C ALA A 226 -34.84 -30.14 31.35
N ALA A 227 -36.06 -30.66 31.11
CA ALA A 227 -37.05 -29.97 30.29
C ALA A 227 -37.53 -28.66 30.93
N ARG A 228 -37.66 -28.62 32.26
CA ARG A 228 -37.98 -27.39 33.01
C ARG A 228 -36.88 -26.35 32.89
N ASN A 229 -35.62 -26.75 33.11
CA ASN A 229 -34.47 -25.85 33.00
C ASN A 229 -34.37 -25.26 31.59
N ARG A 230 -34.52 -26.09 30.55
CA ARG A 230 -34.47 -25.65 29.15
C ARG A 230 -35.63 -24.71 28.79
N TYR A 231 -36.85 -25.04 29.23
CA TYR A 231 -38.02 -24.19 29.04
C TYR A 231 -37.83 -22.81 29.70
N LEU A 232 -37.35 -22.78 30.95
CA LEU A 232 -37.13 -21.52 31.68
C LEU A 232 -36.11 -20.62 30.96
N GLY A 233 -35.02 -21.20 30.45
CA GLY A 233 -34.02 -20.43 29.72
C GLY A 233 -34.54 -19.92 28.37
N GLU A 234 -35.28 -20.74 27.61
CA GLU A 234 -35.89 -20.29 26.34
C GLU A 234 -36.98 -19.25 26.55
N ALA A 235 -37.80 -19.38 27.59
CA ALA A 235 -38.83 -18.40 27.95
C ALA A 235 -38.19 -17.07 28.37
N MET A 236 -37.14 -17.12 29.20
CA MET A 236 -36.40 -15.92 29.62
C MET A 236 -35.78 -15.22 28.40
N ARG A 237 -35.07 -15.98 27.55
CA ARG A 237 -34.41 -15.45 26.35
C ARG A 237 -35.38 -14.75 25.41
N GLN A 238 -36.49 -15.41 25.05
CA GLN A 238 -37.44 -14.85 24.09
C GLN A 238 -38.23 -13.66 24.65
N LEU A 239 -38.51 -13.62 25.95
CA LEU A 239 -39.16 -12.46 26.56
C LEU A 239 -38.22 -11.27 26.71
N LEU A 240 -36.93 -11.51 26.98
CA LEU A 240 -35.90 -10.47 26.93
C LEU A 240 -35.74 -9.91 25.51
N ASP A 241 -35.78 -10.74 24.45
CA ASP A 241 -35.77 -10.28 23.05
C ASP A 241 -36.92 -9.32 22.76
N VAL A 242 -38.15 -9.67 23.16
CA VAL A 242 -39.33 -8.82 22.99
C VAL A 242 -39.20 -7.51 23.77
N LEU A 243 -38.63 -7.56 24.98
CA LEU A 243 -38.43 -6.38 25.81
C LEU A 243 -37.34 -5.46 25.23
N LEU A 244 -36.25 -6.02 24.70
CA LEU A 244 -35.22 -5.27 23.97
C LEU A 244 -35.79 -4.60 22.73
N GLU A 245 -36.59 -5.32 21.93
CA GLU A 245 -37.27 -4.76 20.76
C GLU A 245 -38.15 -3.55 21.14
N LEU A 246 -38.87 -3.65 22.26
CA LEU A 246 -39.69 -2.56 22.78
C LEU A 246 -38.82 -1.38 23.26
N MET A 247 -37.75 -1.63 24.01
CA MET A 247 -36.86 -0.58 24.51
C MET A 247 -36.16 0.18 23.38
N HIS A 248 -35.70 -0.51 22.33
CA HIS A 248 -35.15 0.17 21.15
C HIS A 248 -36.18 1.03 20.41
N ALA A 249 -37.45 0.62 20.42
CA ALA A 249 -38.53 1.43 19.85
C ALA A 249 -38.80 2.70 20.69
N LEU A 250 -38.59 2.66 22.01
CA LEU A 250 -38.71 3.81 22.92
C LEU A 250 -37.54 4.80 22.81
N ASP A 251 -36.31 4.29 22.66
CA ASP A 251 -35.08 5.08 22.57
C ASP A 251 -34.91 5.77 21.19
N GLY A 252 -35.69 5.35 20.19
CA GLY A 252 -35.64 5.91 18.83
C GLY A 252 -34.40 5.49 18.04
N SER A 253 -33.52 4.67 18.62
CA SER A 253 -32.35 4.07 17.97
C SER A 253 -32.73 3.13 16.81
N LYS A 254 -33.92 2.53 16.85
CA LYS A 254 -34.54 1.82 15.72
C LYS A 254 -35.92 2.41 15.42
N LEU A 255 -35.99 3.38 14.50
CA LEU A 255 -37.25 3.79 13.89
C LEU A 255 -37.83 2.61 13.11
N LEU A 256 -38.83 1.93 13.68
CA LEU A 256 -39.58 0.88 12.98
C LEU A 256 -40.38 1.52 11.84
N LEU A 257 -39.78 1.52 10.63
CA LEU A 257 -40.44 1.91 9.40
C LEU A 257 -41.66 0.99 9.15
N LEU A 258 -42.69 1.55 8.52
CA LEU A 258 -43.84 0.76 8.08
C LEU A 258 -43.33 -0.26 7.04
N PRO A 259 -43.50 -1.57 7.25
CA PRO A 259 -42.92 -2.57 6.37
C PRO A 259 -43.64 -2.59 5.01
N ASP A 260 -42.95 -3.03 3.96
CA ASP A 260 -43.47 -3.06 2.58
C ASP A 260 -44.74 -3.92 2.42
N TYR A 261 -44.94 -4.90 3.31
CA TYR A 261 -46.15 -5.75 3.33
C TYR A 261 -47.34 -5.12 4.07
N ALA A 262 -47.16 -4.01 4.79
CA ALA A 262 -48.23 -3.36 5.55
C ALA A 262 -49.48 -3.01 4.71
N PRO A 263 -49.37 -2.58 3.43
CA PRO A 263 -50.52 -2.29 2.58
C PRO A 263 -51.47 -3.50 2.39
N VAL A 264 -50.96 -4.73 2.43
CA VAL A 264 -51.76 -5.96 2.28
C VAL A 264 -52.79 -6.09 3.40
N TYR A 265 -52.40 -5.71 4.63
CA TYR A 265 -53.21 -5.89 5.84
C TYR A 265 -53.92 -4.62 6.32
N ALA A 266 -53.49 -3.43 5.87
CA ALA A 266 -53.96 -2.15 6.38
C ALA A 266 -55.46 -1.89 6.12
N LEU A 267 -56.05 -2.44 5.06
CA LEU A 267 -57.49 -2.30 4.71
C LEU A 267 -58.02 -0.85 4.82
N ARG A 268 -57.25 0.16 4.37
CA ARG A 268 -57.60 1.61 4.46
C ARG A 268 -57.97 2.22 3.10
N SER A 269 -58.98 3.11 3.10
CA SER A 269 -59.39 3.89 1.91
C SER A 269 -58.26 4.82 1.42
N PRO A 270 -58.01 4.91 0.10
CA PRO A 270 -56.95 5.75 -0.48
C PRO A 270 -57.21 7.27 -0.37
N THR A 271 -58.35 7.72 0.17
CA THR A 271 -58.75 9.14 0.18
C THR A 271 -58.41 9.92 1.45
N LYS A 272 -57.77 9.32 2.47
CA LYS A 272 -57.35 10.06 3.69
C LYS A 272 -55.88 9.96 4.09
N CYS A 273 -55.03 9.32 3.30
CA CYS A 273 -53.59 9.29 3.57
C CYS A 273 -52.79 9.79 2.36
N LYS A 274 -52.77 11.11 2.17
CA LYS A 274 -51.46 11.72 1.93
C LYS A 274 -50.68 11.55 3.22
N LEU A 275 -49.76 10.59 3.26
CA LEU A 275 -48.69 10.56 4.25
C LEU A 275 -47.72 11.71 3.91
N GLU A 276 -48.19 12.95 4.01
CA GLU A 276 -47.34 14.14 4.07
C GLU A 276 -46.66 14.12 5.46
N SER A 277 -45.55 13.40 5.55
CA SER A 277 -44.28 13.72 6.22
C SER A 277 -44.22 14.71 7.41
N ASN A 278 -45.27 14.91 8.22
CA ASN A 278 -45.29 15.89 9.31
C ASN A 278 -46.24 15.51 10.48
N ILE A 279 -46.21 14.27 10.95
CA ILE A 279 -46.80 13.92 12.27
C ILE A 279 -45.70 14.00 13.33
N LYS A 280 -45.44 15.21 13.83
CA LYS A 280 -44.68 15.43 15.07
C LYS A 280 -45.57 15.50 16.32
N VAL A 281 -46.88 15.27 16.17
CA VAL A 281 -47.88 15.47 17.24
C VAL A 281 -48.35 14.17 17.90
N GLU A 282 -48.03 12.98 17.37
CA GLU A 282 -48.49 11.69 17.95
C GLU A 282 -47.42 10.91 18.75
N ALA A 283 -46.12 11.25 18.63
CA ALA A 283 -45.02 10.51 19.27
C ALA A 283 -45.15 10.42 20.81
N THR A 284 -45.63 11.47 21.46
CA THR A 284 -45.77 11.47 22.94
C THR A 284 -46.80 10.46 23.44
N THR A 285 -47.82 10.13 22.65
CA THR A 285 -48.89 9.20 23.07
C THR A 285 -48.59 7.73 22.77
N SER A 286 -47.71 7.44 21.81
CA SER A 286 -47.20 6.10 21.55
C SER A 286 -46.18 5.68 22.58
N ASP A 287 -45.31 6.61 23.01
CA ASP A 287 -44.25 6.32 23.97
C ASP A 287 -44.81 5.94 25.35
N ASP A 288 -45.86 6.62 25.82
CA ASP A 288 -46.53 6.30 27.09
C ASP A 288 -47.19 4.91 27.06
N LYS A 289 -47.73 4.51 25.91
CA LYS A 289 -48.33 3.19 25.70
C LYS A 289 -47.26 2.09 25.63
N LEU A 290 -46.12 2.37 24.99
CA LEU A 290 -44.97 1.47 24.96
C LEU A 290 -44.39 1.29 26.37
N ARG A 291 -44.19 2.38 27.14
CA ARG A 291 -43.75 2.30 28.55
C ARG A 291 -44.71 1.49 29.41
N LEU A 292 -46.03 1.70 29.26
CA LEU A 292 -47.02 0.92 30.00
C LEU A 292 -46.95 -0.58 29.65
N PHE A 293 -46.80 -0.91 28.37
CA PHE A 293 -46.67 -2.29 27.92
C PHE A 293 -45.34 -2.92 28.38
N ALA A 294 -44.24 -2.18 28.33
CA ALA A 294 -42.94 -2.57 28.87
C ALA A 294 -43.02 -2.91 30.35
N GLY A 295 -43.62 -2.02 31.16
CA GLY A 295 -43.79 -2.25 32.59
C GLY A 295 -44.55 -3.55 32.89
N LYS A 296 -45.66 -3.79 32.18
CA LYS A 296 -46.42 -5.06 32.30
C LYS A 296 -45.59 -6.28 31.88
N LEU A 297 -44.77 -6.17 30.83
CA LEU A 297 -43.90 -7.27 30.38
C LEU A 297 -42.75 -7.52 31.38
N MET A 298 -42.19 -6.47 31.97
CA MET A 298 -41.18 -6.54 33.02
C MET A 298 -41.71 -7.27 34.26
N ASP A 299 -42.97 -7.09 34.64
CA ASP A 299 -43.62 -7.86 35.71
C ASP A 299 -43.62 -9.37 35.42
N TRP A 300 -43.84 -9.77 34.15
CA TRP A 300 -43.81 -11.17 33.73
C TRP A 300 -42.41 -11.76 33.72
N VAL A 301 -41.43 -11.01 33.22
CA VAL A 301 -40.02 -11.40 33.28
C VAL A 301 -39.57 -11.55 34.74
N GLN A 302 -40.00 -10.65 35.62
CA GLN A 302 -39.75 -10.75 37.06
C GLN A 302 -40.34 -12.03 37.66
N ARG A 303 -41.58 -12.41 37.31
CA ARG A 303 -42.19 -13.66 37.81
C ARG A 303 -41.40 -14.90 37.37
N LEU A 304 -40.96 -14.95 36.11
CA LEU A 304 -40.10 -16.03 35.63
C LEU A 304 -38.76 -16.05 36.36
N LEU A 305 -38.17 -14.88 36.60
CA LEU A 305 -36.87 -14.77 37.25
C LEU A 305 -36.89 -15.33 38.67
N VAL A 306 -38.00 -15.16 39.41
CA VAL A 306 -38.19 -15.76 40.74
C VAL A 306 -38.19 -17.30 40.70
N CYS A 307 -38.52 -17.92 39.57
CA CYS A 307 -38.44 -19.38 39.39
C CYS A 307 -37.05 -19.89 39.00
N ILE A 308 -36.08 -19.00 38.74
CA ILE A 308 -34.71 -19.38 38.37
C ILE A 308 -33.87 -19.49 39.64
N SER A 309 -33.55 -20.72 40.04
CA SER A 309 -32.56 -20.96 41.09
C SER A 309 -31.12 -20.87 40.54
N VAL A 310 -30.14 -20.78 41.43
CA VAL A 310 -28.71 -20.82 41.04
C VAL A 310 -28.39 -22.10 40.28
N ASP A 311 -28.93 -23.26 40.71
CA ASP A 311 -28.76 -24.53 40.00
C ASP A 311 -29.31 -24.48 38.56
N THR A 312 -30.47 -23.85 38.37
CA THR A 312 -31.08 -23.69 37.03
C THR A 312 -30.21 -22.82 36.14
N TYR A 313 -29.70 -21.71 36.69
CA TYR A 313 -28.79 -20.81 35.96
C TYR A 313 -27.47 -21.48 35.58
N MET A 314 -26.88 -22.28 36.47
CA MET A 314 -25.66 -23.05 36.18
C MET A 314 -25.90 -24.14 35.13
N ALA A 315 -27.06 -24.81 35.16
CA ALA A 315 -27.42 -25.80 34.15
C ALA A 315 -27.54 -25.21 32.73
N TRP A 316 -27.79 -23.91 32.59
CA TRP A 316 -27.85 -23.24 31.28
C TRP A 316 -26.48 -23.08 30.61
N GLN A 317 -25.39 -23.30 31.34
CA GLN A 317 -24.05 -23.30 30.76
C GLN A 317 -23.84 -24.48 29.80
N GLU A 318 -24.54 -25.59 30.02
CA GLU A 318 -24.44 -26.82 29.22
C GLU A 318 -25.49 -26.88 28.09
N LEU A 319 -26.35 -25.86 27.96
CA LEU A 319 -27.43 -25.84 26.98
C LEU A 319 -27.11 -24.91 25.81
N ASP A 320 -27.36 -25.38 24.59
CA ASP A 320 -27.22 -24.57 23.38
C ASP A 320 -28.28 -23.46 23.33
N SER A 321 -27.84 -22.25 22.98
CA SER A 321 -28.72 -21.08 22.87
C SER A 321 -29.34 -20.90 21.48
N GLY A 322 -28.80 -21.59 20.47
CA GLY A 322 -29.09 -21.33 19.05
C GLY A 322 -28.28 -20.17 18.45
N GLN A 323 -27.53 -19.40 19.26
CA GLN A 323 -26.56 -18.42 18.80
C GLN A 323 -25.16 -19.06 18.81
N LEU A 324 -24.47 -19.00 17.65
CA LEU A 324 -23.11 -19.53 17.48
C LEU A 324 -22.16 -19.04 18.58
N LEU A 325 -21.37 -19.95 19.16
CA LEU A 325 -20.41 -19.75 20.25
C LEU A 325 -20.99 -19.40 21.64
N PHE A 326 -22.31 -19.20 21.77
CA PHE A 326 -22.93 -18.86 23.05
C PHE A 326 -23.82 -19.97 23.58
N HIS A 327 -23.56 -20.40 24.81
CA HIS A 327 -24.51 -21.19 25.59
C HIS A 327 -25.65 -20.31 26.11
N LEU A 328 -26.75 -20.93 26.51
CA LEU A 328 -27.99 -20.25 26.88
C LEU A 328 -27.79 -19.24 28.02
N GLN A 329 -26.92 -19.57 28.98
CA GLN A 329 -26.54 -18.68 30.07
C GLN A 329 -25.94 -17.37 29.58
N ALA A 330 -24.92 -17.45 28.71
CA ALA A 330 -24.20 -16.28 28.21
C ALA A 330 -25.06 -15.41 27.30
N HIS A 331 -25.93 -16.03 26.49
CA HIS A 331 -26.89 -15.32 25.66
C HIS A 331 -27.84 -14.47 26.52
N ILE A 332 -28.44 -15.07 27.56
CA ILE A 332 -29.33 -14.34 28.48
C ILE A 332 -28.57 -13.23 29.20
N SER A 333 -27.34 -13.49 29.68
CA SER A 333 -26.50 -12.45 30.29
C SER A 333 -26.18 -11.30 29.34
N ASN A 334 -25.94 -11.57 28.05
CA ASN A 334 -25.72 -10.54 27.04
C ASN A 334 -26.97 -9.69 26.82
N GLN A 335 -28.14 -10.31 26.71
CA GLN A 335 -29.41 -9.59 26.60
C GLN A 335 -29.66 -8.71 27.84
N CYS A 336 -29.35 -9.21 29.04
CA CYS A 336 -29.40 -8.40 30.27
C CYS A 336 -28.39 -7.23 30.22
N GLY A 337 -27.17 -7.47 29.73
CA GLY A 337 -26.13 -6.46 29.57
C GLY A 337 -26.50 -5.34 28.60
N GLU A 338 -27.27 -5.65 27.55
CA GLU A 338 -27.81 -4.66 26.61
C GLU A 338 -29.05 -3.94 27.17
N LEU A 339 -29.93 -4.66 27.85
CA LEU A 339 -31.20 -4.14 28.34
C LEU A 339 -31.04 -3.21 29.56
N VAL A 340 -30.14 -3.52 30.49
CA VAL A 340 -29.97 -2.75 31.74
C VAL A 340 -29.60 -1.28 31.46
N PRO A 341 -28.64 -0.96 30.58
CA PRO A 341 -28.35 0.42 30.18
C PRO A 341 -29.58 1.15 29.63
N LEU A 342 -30.34 0.54 28.72
CA LEU A 342 -31.55 1.14 28.13
C LEU A 342 -32.62 1.44 29.20
N LEU A 343 -32.76 0.57 30.21
CA LEU A 343 -33.67 0.79 31.33
C LEU A 343 -33.21 1.91 32.28
N VAL A 344 -31.91 2.17 32.39
CA VAL A 344 -31.36 3.26 33.23
C VAL A 344 -31.63 4.63 32.62
N GLU A 345 -31.62 4.71 31.28
CA GLU A 345 -31.87 5.95 30.55
C GLU A 345 -33.34 6.38 30.54
N ASP A 346 -34.30 5.45 30.69
CA ASP A 346 -35.73 5.80 30.77
C ASP A 346 -36.15 6.26 32.19
N GLU A 347 -36.72 7.46 32.29
CA GLU A 347 -37.12 8.08 33.56
C GLU A 347 -38.21 7.31 34.34
N THR A 348 -39.05 6.53 33.65
CA THR A 348 -40.18 5.81 34.27
C THR A 348 -39.81 4.36 34.63
N LEU A 349 -39.19 3.64 33.70
CA LEU A 349 -38.88 2.21 33.83
C LEU A 349 -37.64 1.97 34.70
N LYS A 350 -36.75 2.96 34.89
CA LYS A 350 -35.56 2.84 35.75
C LYS A 350 -35.87 2.47 37.20
N THR A 351 -37.07 2.76 37.68
CA THR A 351 -37.50 2.50 39.07
C THR A 351 -38.04 1.08 39.28
N HIS A 352 -38.23 0.31 38.21
CA HIS A 352 -38.79 -1.03 38.28
C HIS A 352 -37.83 -2.04 38.92
N CYS A 353 -38.34 -2.89 39.82
CA CYS A 353 -37.54 -3.86 40.60
C CYS A 353 -36.74 -4.84 39.72
N LEU A 354 -37.27 -5.21 38.54
CA LEU A 354 -36.59 -6.06 37.56
C LEU A 354 -35.18 -5.54 37.21
N ARG A 355 -34.98 -4.23 37.11
CA ARG A 355 -33.67 -3.65 36.74
C ARG A 355 -32.56 -4.15 37.68
N SER A 356 -32.76 -4.04 39.00
CA SER A 356 -31.77 -4.51 39.98
C SER A 356 -31.60 -6.02 40.00
N MET A 357 -32.62 -6.78 39.57
CA MET A 357 -32.50 -8.24 39.49
C MET A 357 -31.70 -8.67 38.25
N LEU A 358 -31.91 -8.01 37.11
CA LEU A 358 -31.16 -8.26 35.88
C LEU A 358 -29.70 -7.85 35.99
N ASP A 359 -29.39 -6.83 36.80
CA ASP A 359 -28.02 -6.37 37.04
C ASP A 359 -27.12 -7.47 37.62
N ASN A 360 -27.67 -8.46 38.33
CA ASN A 360 -26.91 -9.60 38.81
C ASN A 360 -26.44 -10.55 37.68
N PHE A 361 -27.09 -10.50 36.50
CA PHE A 361 -26.78 -11.34 35.35
C PHE A 361 -25.81 -10.67 34.37
N THR A 362 -25.64 -9.35 34.45
CA THR A 362 -24.78 -8.57 33.53
C THR A 362 -23.31 -8.96 33.63
N GLN A 363 -22.87 -9.44 34.81
CA GLN A 363 -21.49 -9.91 35.02
C GLN A 363 -21.13 -11.14 34.15
N GLY A 364 -22.13 -11.90 33.71
CA GLY A 364 -21.93 -13.04 32.80
C GLY A 364 -21.91 -12.66 31.31
N ALA A 365 -22.11 -11.38 30.98
CA ALA A 365 -22.13 -10.92 29.60
C ALA A 365 -20.71 -10.98 29.00
N GLN A 366 -20.60 -11.54 27.80
CA GLN A 366 -19.36 -11.68 27.07
C GLN A 366 -19.54 -11.22 25.63
N SER A 367 -18.61 -10.42 25.14
CA SER A 367 -18.62 -10.01 23.73
C SER A 367 -18.29 -11.20 22.83
N PHE A 368 -18.68 -11.09 21.57
CA PHE A 368 -18.32 -12.08 20.54
C PHE A 368 -16.80 -12.24 20.43
N GLU A 369 -16.05 -11.14 20.48
CA GLU A 369 -14.58 -11.14 20.45
C GLU A 369 -13.97 -11.84 21.67
N GLN A 370 -14.52 -11.63 22.87
CA GLN A 370 -14.08 -12.33 24.08
C GLN A 370 -14.32 -13.84 23.98
N ARG A 371 -15.40 -14.26 23.33
CA ARG A 371 -15.66 -15.68 23.07
C ARG A 371 -14.69 -16.27 22.06
N LEU A 372 -14.38 -15.55 20.98
CA LEU A 372 -13.37 -15.98 20.01
C LEU A 372 -12.00 -16.19 20.67
N GLN A 373 -11.60 -15.30 21.59
CA GLN A 373 -10.34 -15.42 22.33
C GLN A 373 -10.27 -16.68 23.23
N MET A 374 -11.42 -17.18 23.70
CA MET A 374 -11.47 -18.40 24.53
C MET A 374 -11.36 -19.69 23.71
N LEU A 375 -11.60 -19.64 22.39
CA LEU A 375 -11.52 -20.81 21.54
C LEU A 375 -10.08 -21.29 21.41
N THR A 376 -9.89 -22.60 21.42
CA THR A 376 -8.62 -23.21 20.99
C THR A 376 -8.34 -22.92 19.51
N LEU A 377 -7.10 -23.09 19.07
CA LEU A 377 -6.76 -22.84 17.66
C LEU A 377 -7.58 -23.72 16.70
N GLY A 378 -7.77 -25.01 17.04
CA GLY A 378 -8.56 -25.93 16.23
C GLY A 378 -10.05 -25.55 16.14
N GLU A 379 -10.66 -25.13 17.25
CA GLU A 379 -12.07 -24.68 17.26
C GLU A 379 -12.26 -23.38 16.47
N LEU A 380 -11.26 -22.49 16.50
CA LEU A 380 -11.28 -21.25 15.72
C LEU A 380 -11.16 -21.54 14.21
N LEU A 381 -10.32 -22.50 13.81
CA LEU A 381 -10.23 -22.95 12.41
C LEU A 381 -11.52 -23.62 11.96
N GLY A 382 -12.09 -24.55 12.75
CA GLY A 382 -13.39 -25.16 12.46
C GLY A 382 -14.52 -24.13 12.34
N PHE A 383 -14.49 -23.06 13.15
CA PHE A 383 -15.41 -21.92 13.00
C PHE A 383 -15.21 -21.18 11.67
N LEU A 384 -13.97 -20.91 11.28
CA LEU A 384 -13.64 -20.23 10.01
C LEU A 384 -13.96 -21.08 8.77
N ASP A 385 -13.81 -22.40 8.88
CA ASP A 385 -14.11 -23.34 7.80
C ASP A 385 -15.61 -23.70 7.70
N GLY A 386 -16.44 -23.15 8.59
CA GLY A 386 -17.90 -23.32 8.57
C GLY A 386 -18.39 -24.64 9.19
N GLU A 387 -17.54 -25.37 9.90
CA GLU A 387 -17.89 -26.65 10.56
C GLU A 387 -18.87 -26.45 11.72
N MET A 388 -18.93 -25.23 12.28
CA MET A 388 -19.78 -24.87 13.41
C MET A 388 -21.19 -24.38 13.00
N GLY A 389 -21.47 -24.18 11.70
CA GLY A 389 -22.74 -23.68 11.18
C GLY A 389 -22.60 -22.46 10.26
N ASP A 390 -23.73 -21.83 9.90
CA ASP A 390 -23.75 -20.66 9.01
C ASP A 390 -23.18 -19.42 9.69
N VAL A 391 -22.05 -18.91 9.18
CA VAL A 391 -21.32 -17.76 9.75
C VAL A 391 -21.50 -16.52 8.89
N SER A 392 -21.77 -15.37 9.51
CA SER A 392 -21.86 -14.09 8.79
C SER A 392 -20.47 -13.59 8.38
N THR A 393 -20.39 -12.73 7.36
CA THR A 393 -19.12 -12.12 6.92
C THR A 393 -18.45 -11.28 8.01
N GLU A 394 -19.23 -10.62 8.87
CA GLU A 394 -18.72 -9.83 10.00
C GLU A 394 -18.09 -10.73 11.07
N GLN A 395 -18.73 -11.88 11.35
CA GLN A 395 -18.21 -12.87 12.28
C GLN A 395 -16.94 -13.55 11.77
N LEU A 396 -16.89 -13.88 10.48
CA LEU A 396 -15.67 -14.39 9.83
C LEU A 396 -14.53 -13.37 9.92
N HIS A 397 -14.81 -12.09 9.68
CA HIS A 397 -13.78 -11.05 9.79
C HIS A 397 -13.25 -10.92 11.23
N ALA A 398 -14.13 -10.91 12.24
CA ALA A 398 -13.71 -10.88 13.64
C ALA A 398 -12.90 -12.13 14.05
N ALA A 399 -13.28 -13.31 13.55
CA ALA A 399 -12.54 -14.55 13.81
C ALA A 399 -11.16 -14.57 13.14
N LEU A 400 -11.04 -14.04 11.91
CA LEU A 400 -9.74 -13.84 11.25
C LEU A 400 -8.86 -12.86 12.02
N ASN A 401 -9.43 -11.74 12.48
CA ASN A 401 -8.69 -10.76 13.28
C ASN A 401 -8.13 -11.38 14.56
N GLU A 402 -8.85 -12.31 15.18
CA GLU A 402 -8.33 -13.06 16.32
C GLU A 402 -7.30 -14.12 15.91
N LEU A 403 -7.50 -14.84 14.80
CA LEU A 403 -6.50 -15.79 14.31
C LEU A 403 -5.13 -15.11 14.11
N LEU A 404 -5.12 -13.94 13.47
CA LEU A 404 -3.91 -13.16 13.21
C LEU A 404 -3.30 -12.49 14.47
N GLN A 405 -4.01 -12.44 15.60
CA GLN A 405 -3.41 -12.04 16.89
C GLN A 405 -2.56 -13.15 17.51
N ARG A 406 -2.74 -14.40 17.06
CA ARG A 406 -1.97 -15.55 17.55
C ARG A 406 -0.76 -15.77 16.64
N SER A 407 0.44 -15.43 17.09
CA SER A 407 1.68 -15.53 16.28
C SER A 407 1.94 -16.94 15.70
N ILE A 408 1.43 -17.99 16.35
CA ILE A 408 1.54 -19.38 15.86
C ILE A 408 0.83 -19.61 14.52
N CYS A 409 -0.16 -18.79 14.16
CA CYS A 409 -0.94 -18.99 12.93
C CYS A 409 -0.10 -18.78 11.66
N PHE A 410 0.93 -17.94 11.72
CA PHE A 410 1.72 -17.57 10.55
C PHE A 410 2.69 -18.67 10.10
N GLY A 411 3.09 -19.57 11.01
CA GLY A 411 3.98 -20.70 10.72
C GLY A 411 3.27 -22.06 10.63
N ASN A 412 1.94 -22.08 10.64
CA ASN A 412 1.14 -23.31 10.60
C ASN A 412 0.39 -23.41 9.28
N ASP A 413 0.61 -24.50 8.55
CA ASP A 413 0.04 -24.72 7.21
C ASP A 413 -1.50 -24.70 7.19
N GLU A 414 -2.17 -25.34 8.16
CA GLU A 414 -3.63 -25.35 8.24
C GLU A 414 -4.20 -23.95 8.45
N CYS A 415 -3.55 -23.15 9.31
CA CYS A 415 -3.92 -21.76 9.53
C CYS A 415 -3.75 -20.92 8.26
N VAL A 416 -2.65 -21.12 7.53
CA VAL A 416 -2.38 -20.41 6.26
C VAL A 416 -3.40 -20.79 5.19
N GLU A 417 -3.80 -22.06 5.11
CA GLU A 417 -4.85 -22.51 4.19
C GLU A 417 -6.21 -21.86 4.51
N SER A 418 -6.62 -21.82 5.78
CA SER A 418 -7.87 -21.14 6.17
C SER A 418 -7.79 -19.62 5.95
N MET A 419 -6.64 -18.98 6.16
CA MET A 419 -6.42 -17.57 5.79
C MET A 419 -6.54 -17.35 4.28
N ALA A 420 -5.96 -18.24 3.46
CA ALA A 420 -6.00 -18.14 2.01
C ALA A 420 -7.42 -18.29 1.44
N LYS A 421 -8.26 -19.18 2.01
CA LYS A 421 -9.68 -19.30 1.64
C LYS A 421 -10.44 -17.98 1.82
N HIS A 422 -10.09 -17.21 2.85
CA HIS A 422 -10.78 -15.98 3.23
C HIS A 422 -9.99 -14.70 2.91
N VAL A 423 -9.00 -14.77 2.01
CA VAL A 423 -8.06 -13.66 1.74
C VAL A 423 -8.74 -12.35 1.34
N LYS A 424 -9.96 -12.43 0.77
CA LYS A 424 -10.77 -11.27 0.37
C LYS A 424 -11.23 -10.40 1.56
N LEU A 425 -11.25 -10.97 2.76
CA LEU A 425 -11.62 -10.26 4.00
C LEU A 425 -10.39 -9.63 4.68
N LEU A 426 -9.19 -9.95 4.22
CA LEU A 426 -7.93 -9.43 4.75
C LEU A 426 -7.59 -8.10 4.07
N THR A 427 -6.83 -7.27 4.79
CA THR A 427 -6.58 -5.86 4.46
C THR A 427 -5.12 -5.51 4.71
N SER A 428 -4.69 -4.30 4.35
CA SER A 428 -3.29 -3.88 4.57
C SER A 428 -2.86 -3.87 6.05
N SER A 429 -3.78 -3.76 7.01
CA SER A 429 -3.44 -3.91 8.43
C SER A 429 -2.98 -5.32 8.75
N HIS A 430 -3.62 -6.33 8.15
CA HIS A 430 -3.24 -7.73 8.27
C HIS A 430 -1.89 -8.01 7.62
N ALA A 431 -1.62 -7.43 6.45
CA ALA A 431 -0.30 -7.51 5.82
C ALA A 431 0.81 -6.95 6.73
N LYS A 432 0.56 -5.86 7.47
CA LYS A 432 1.54 -5.33 8.43
C LYS A 432 1.82 -6.29 9.58
N LEU A 433 0.79 -6.92 10.15
CA LEU A 433 0.96 -7.94 11.20
C LEU A 433 1.81 -9.12 10.73
N ILE A 434 1.59 -9.58 9.50
CA ILE A 434 2.40 -10.63 8.88
C ILE A 434 3.86 -10.18 8.73
N LEU A 435 4.09 -8.98 8.21
CA LEU A 435 5.45 -8.43 8.05
C LEU A 435 6.15 -8.24 9.40
N ASP A 436 5.41 -7.82 10.44
CA ASP A 436 5.92 -7.68 11.81
C ASP A 436 6.37 -9.04 12.35
N HIS A 437 5.52 -10.07 12.25
CA HIS A 437 5.87 -11.44 12.65
C HIS A 437 7.13 -11.94 11.94
N LEU A 438 7.23 -11.78 10.62
CA LEU A 438 8.42 -12.18 9.85
C LEU A 438 9.69 -11.48 10.34
N SER A 439 9.59 -10.22 10.77
CA SER A 439 10.71 -9.47 11.33
C SER A 439 11.09 -9.93 12.75
N GLU A 440 10.11 -10.29 13.57
CA GLU A 440 10.34 -10.83 14.92
C GLU A 440 11.06 -12.18 14.86
N VAL A 441 10.71 -13.04 13.91
CA VAL A 441 11.40 -14.32 13.65
C VAL A 441 12.88 -14.08 13.37
N LEU A 442 13.21 -13.10 12.51
CA LEU A 442 14.61 -12.76 12.20
C LEU A 442 15.37 -12.23 13.42
N LEU A 443 14.73 -11.43 14.27
CA LEU A 443 15.34 -10.93 15.50
C LEU A 443 15.66 -12.07 16.48
N VAL A 444 14.75 -13.04 16.62
CA VAL A 444 14.96 -14.23 17.46
C VAL A 444 16.10 -15.09 16.92
N GLN A 445 16.13 -15.35 15.61
CA GLN A 445 17.20 -16.11 14.96
C GLN A 445 18.56 -15.42 15.09
N ALA A 446 18.62 -14.09 14.88
CA ALA A 446 19.85 -13.32 15.05
C ALA A 446 20.41 -13.39 16.49
N GLN A 447 19.53 -13.43 17.51
CA GLN A 447 19.94 -13.63 18.91
C GLN A 447 20.45 -15.05 19.16
N GLN A 448 19.83 -16.06 18.55
CA GLN A 448 20.25 -17.46 18.67
C GLN A 448 21.61 -17.72 17.99
N ARG A 449 21.86 -17.12 16.81
CA ARG A 449 23.16 -17.17 16.12
C ARG A 449 24.29 -16.46 16.87
N GLN A 450 23.99 -15.49 17.73
CA GLN A 450 25.01 -14.89 18.61
C GLN A 450 25.40 -15.80 19.78
N LEU A 451 24.59 -16.82 20.08
CA LEU A 451 24.80 -17.75 21.20
C LEU A 451 25.39 -19.10 20.76
N ALA A 452 25.37 -19.40 19.46
CA ALA A 452 25.95 -20.61 18.89
C ALA A 452 26.47 -20.36 17.47
N ASP A 453 27.68 -20.84 17.16
CA ASP A 453 28.29 -20.81 15.83
C ASP A 453 27.48 -21.70 14.86
N PHE A 454 26.32 -21.22 14.40
CA PHE A 454 25.51 -21.87 13.37
C PHE A 454 25.96 -21.42 11.97
N GLU A 455 26.09 -22.40 11.06
CA GLU A 455 26.51 -22.24 9.67
C GLU A 455 25.40 -21.59 8.80
N GLU A 456 25.77 -21.06 7.62
CA GLU A 456 24.93 -20.27 6.70
C GLU A 456 23.71 -21.00 6.08
N ASP A 457 23.52 -22.30 6.34
CA ASP A 457 22.52 -23.15 5.68
C ASP A 457 21.06 -22.93 6.14
N GLU A 458 20.81 -22.10 7.16
CA GLU A 458 19.47 -21.85 7.73
C GLU A 458 18.56 -20.87 6.93
N LEU A 459 19.06 -20.23 5.86
CA LEU A 459 18.24 -19.32 5.05
C LEU A 459 17.21 -20.05 4.16
N ASP A 460 17.51 -21.29 3.75
CA ASP A 460 16.58 -22.10 2.95
C ASP A 460 15.38 -22.59 3.79
N ASP A 461 15.60 -22.90 5.08
CA ASP A 461 14.54 -23.38 6.01
C ASP A 461 13.41 -22.37 6.21
N ASN A 462 13.71 -21.07 6.24
CA ASN A 462 12.69 -20.02 6.47
C ASN A 462 11.71 -19.89 5.29
N ASN A 463 12.19 -20.05 4.06
CA ASN A 463 11.34 -20.00 2.87
C ASN A 463 10.47 -21.26 2.75
N GLU A 464 10.95 -22.42 3.20
CA GLU A 464 10.12 -23.63 3.27
C GLU A 464 8.93 -23.46 4.22
N ILE A 465 9.15 -22.84 5.38
CA ILE A 465 8.10 -22.64 6.39
C ILE A 465 7.11 -21.53 5.99
N TYR A 466 7.61 -20.37 5.55
CA TYR A 466 6.76 -19.20 5.32
C TYR A 466 6.37 -18.98 3.84
N GLY A 467 6.88 -19.79 2.92
CA GLY A 467 6.63 -19.63 1.48
C GLY A 467 5.14 -19.64 1.12
N LYS A 468 4.32 -20.50 1.76
CA LYS A 468 2.86 -20.52 1.58
C LYS A 468 2.20 -19.24 2.09
N LEU A 469 2.61 -18.74 3.26
CA LEU A 469 2.07 -17.49 3.82
C LEU A 469 2.36 -16.30 2.89
N LEU A 470 3.58 -16.23 2.36
CA LEU A 470 4.00 -15.17 1.44
C LEU A 470 3.22 -15.22 0.12
N SER A 471 3.14 -16.39 -0.50
CA SER A 471 2.54 -16.57 -1.84
C SER A 471 1.01 -16.61 -1.83
N GLN A 472 0.37 -17.24 -0.84
CA GLN A 472 -1.07 -17.48 -0.83
C GLN A 472 -1.87 -16.45 -0.02
N VAL A 473 -1.22 -15.71 0.89
CA VAL A 473 -1.89 -14.75 1.77
C VAL A 473 -1.35 -13.34 1.56
N LEU A 474 -0.06 -13.11 1.86
CA LEU A 474 0.51 -11.76 1.86
C LEU A 474 0.53 -11.12 0.46
N MET A 475 0.94 -11.89 -0.56
CA MET A 475 0.96 -11.43 -1.95
C MET A 475 -0.46 -11.09 -2.44
N PRO A 476 -1.50 -11.94 -2.29
CA PRO A 476 -2.87 -11.57 -2.66
C PRO A 476 -3.41 -10.35 -1.91
N ILE A 477 -3.11 -10.19 -0.61
CA ILE A 477 -3.49 -8.97 0.13
C ILE A 477 -2.87 -7.74 -0.53
N TYR A 478 -1.58 -7.80 -0.85
CA TYR A 478 -0.89 -6.71 -1.52
C TYR A 478 -1.48 -6.42 -2.91
N MET A 479 -1.73 -7.45 -3.70
CA MET A 479 -2.27 -7.31 -5.06
C MET A 479 -3.71 -6.76 -5.07
N ALA A 480 -4.50 -7.06 -4.03
CA ALA A 480 -5.87 -6.55 -3.88
C ALA A 480 -5.94 -5.05 -3.52
N CYS A 481 -4.85 -4.43 -3.04
CA CYS A 481 -4.81 -3.01 -2.72
C CYS A 481 -5.08 -2.16 -3.98
N SER A 482 -6.20 -1.42 -3.96
CA SER A 482 -6.61 -0.56 -5.08
C SER A 482 -5.93 0.82 -5.07
N ASP A 483 -5.42 1.28 -3.92
CA ASP A 483 -4.72 2.57 -3.80
C ASP A 483 -3.19 2.37 -3.94
N PRO A 484 -2.52 3.04 -4.92
CA PRO A 484 -1.07 2.98 -5.04
C PRO A 484 -0.32 3.47 -3.79
N MET A 485 -0.91 4.38 -3.01
CA MET A 485 -0.29 4.88 -1.77
C MET A 485 -0.28 3.83 -0.67
N GLU A 486 -1.31 2.99 -0.59
CA GLU A 486 -1.35 1.86 0.33
C GLU A 486 -0.29 0.81 -0.05
N LYS A 487 -0.18 0.47 -1.35
CA LYS A 487 0.89 -0.39 -1.88
C LYS A 487 2.27 0.16 -1.55
N LEU A 488 2.48 1.46 -1.77
CA LEU A 488 3.75 2.11 -1.46
C LEU A 488 4.06 2.07 0.04
N GLN A 489 3.07 2.25 0.92
CA GLN A 489 3.26 2.15 2.37
C GLN A 489 3.69 0.75 2.80
N LEU A 490 3.05 -0.30 2.27
CA LEU A 490 3.42 -1.68 2.56
C LEU A 490 4.83 -2.01 2.04
N LEU A 491 5.17 -1.58 0.83
CA LEU A 491 6.53 -1.69 0.27
C LEU A 491 7.57 -1.05 1.18
N CYS A 492 7.36 0.21 1.56
CA CYS A 492 8.27 0.94 2.45
C CYS A 492 8.38 0.25 3.81
N TYR A 493 7.29 -0.34 4.31
CA TYR A 493 7.27 -1.04 5.58
C TYR A 493 8.13 -2.30 5.53
N ARG A 494 7.94 -3.15 4.52
CA ARG A 494 8.75 -4.34 4.27
C ARG A 494 10.23 -4.00 4.12
N ASP A 495 10.55 -2.99 3.32
CA ASP A 495 11.94 -2.59 3.08
C ASP A 495 12.62 -2.05 4.34
N LYS A 496 11.89 -1.31 5.18
CA LYS A 496 12.37 -0.86 6.49
C LYS A 496 12.69 -2.02 7.42
N LEU A 497 11.95 -3.12 7.32
CA LEU A 497 12.17 -4.35 8.07
C LEU A 497 13.24 -5.27 7.45
N GLN A 498 13.84 -4.90 6.30
CA GLN A 498 14.91 -5.63 5.62
C GLN A 498 14.56 -7.08 5.25
N LEU A 499 13.27 -7.37 5.01
CA LEU A 499 12.80 -8.75 4.79
C LEU A 499 13.27 -9.37 3.46
N LEU A 500 13.65 -8.55 2.48
CA LEU A 500 14.11 -9.01 1.15
C LEU A 500 15.45 -9.76 1.19
N GLU A 501 16.22 -9.63 2.26
CA GLU A 501 17.50 -10.35 2.41
C GLU A 501 17.30 -11.79 2.91
N HIS A 502 16.10 -12.11 3.39
CA HIS A 502 15.82 -13.37 4.11
C HIS A 502 14.64 -14.17 3.54
N TYR A 503 13.71 -13.53 2.83
CA TYR A 503 12.51 -14.16 2.31
C TYR A 503 12.35 -13.92 0.80
N ASN A 504 11.82 -14.90 0.10
CA ASN A 504 11.51 -14.80 -1.33
C ASN A 504 10.08 -14.28 -1.55
N PHE A 505 9.97 -13.11 -2.20
CA PHE A 505 8.70 -12.49 -2.59
C PHE A 505 8.38 -12.65 -4.09
N GLU A 506 9.19 -13.40 -4.83
CA GLU A 506 9.10 -13.52 -6.28
C GLU A 506 8.05 -14.55 -6.71
N GLU A 507 7.24 -14.21 -7.72
CA GLU A 507 6.45 -15.21 -8.45
C GLU A 507 7.29 -15.83 -9.58
N GLU A 508 6.91 -17.03 -10.03
CA GLU A 508 7.67 -17.82 -11.01
C GLU A 508 7.90 -17.10 -12.36
N ASP A 509 6.99 -16.22 -12.77
CA ASP A 509 7.01 -15.52 -14.07
C ASP A 509 7.53 -14.06 -14.00
N HIS A 510 8.02 -13.62 -12.83
CA HIS A 510 8.35 -12.21 -12.57
C HIS A 510 9.33 -11.61 -13.57
N HIS A 511 10.36 -12.37 -14.00
CA HIS A 511 11.33 -11.92 -15.00
C HIS A 511 10.67 -11.58 -16.34
N SER A 512 9.73 -12.41 -16.79
CA SER A 512 8.99 -12.21 -18.04
C SER A 512 8.08 -10.98 -17.95
N ARG A 513 7.35 -10.82 -16.84
CA ARG A 513 6.50 -9.64 -16.59
C ARG A 513 7.32 -8.36 -16.55
N ARG A 514 8.49 -8.36 -15.91
CA ARG A 514 9.39 -7.20 -15.87
C ARG A 514 9.89 -6.81 -17.26
N ILE A 515 10.35 -7.78 -18.05
CA ILE A 515 10.82 -7.53 -19.43
C ILE A 515 9.68 -6.97 -20.28
N TYR A 516 8.50 -7.56 -20.19
CA TYR A 516 7.31 -7.10 -20.90
C TYR A 516 6.94 -5.65 -20.52
N PHE A 517 6.94 -5.33 -19.23
CA PHE A 517 6.68 -3.97 -18.73
C PHE A 517 7.63 -2.94 -19.33
N PHE A 518 8.95 -3.16 -19.24
CA PHE A 518 9.93 -2.19 -19.74
C PHE A 518 9.97 -2.09 -21.27
N ASN A 519 9.61 -3.16 -22.00
CA ASN A 519 9.47 -3.12 -23.46
C ASN A 519 8.26 -2.30 -23.92
N GLN A 520 7.24 -2.13 -23.08
CA GLN A 520 6.03 -1.36 -23.37
C GLN A 520 6.01 0.03 -22.72
N LEU A 521 7.00 0.33 -21.89
CA LEU A 521 7.06 1.57 -21.14
C LEU A 521 7.20 2.76 -22.10
N SER A 522 6.25 3.69 -22.04
CA SER A 522 6.37 4.98 -22.74
C SER A 522 7.24 5.96 -21.97
N ASP A 523 7.81 6.95 -22.65
CA ASP A 523 8.57 8.04 -22.04
C ASP A 523 7.69 9.15 -21.43
N SER A 524 6.36 8.98 -21.47
CA SER A 524 5.38 9.93 -20.95
C SER A 524 5.21 9.82 -19.43
N ILE A 525 5.43 10.94 -18.74
CA ILE A 525 5.28 11.05 -17.28
C ILE A 525 3.81 10.86 -16.84
N GLU A 526 2.85 11.38 -17.61
CA GLU A 526 1.44 11.38 -17.24
C GLU A 526 0.79 9.99 -17.36
N GLN A 527 1.39 9.11 -18.16
CA GLN A 527 0.88 7.77 -18.44
C GLN A 527 1.70 6.67 -17.74
N PHE A 528 2.50 7.02 -16.74
CA PHE A 528 3.33 6.03 -16.06
C PHE A 528 2.45 5.00 -15.31
N PRO A 529 2.55 3.70 -15.63
CA PRO A 529 1.75 2.64 -15.00
C PRO A 529 2.27 2.33 -13.58
N LEU A 530 1.97 3.20 -12.62
CA LEU A 530 2.49 3.15 -11.26
C LEU A 530 2.13 1.85 -10.53
N HIS A 531 0.89 1.36 -10.64
CA HIS A 531 0.48 0.11 -9.98
C HIS A 531 1.38 -1.06 -10.38
N THR A 532 1.50 -1.32 -11.68
CA THR A 532 2.33 -2.41 -12.21
C THR A 532 3.80 -2.22 -11.85
N PHE A 533 4.30 -0.98 -11.82
CA PHE A 533 5.65 -0.71 -11.35
C PHE A 533 5.85 -1.07 -9.87
N LEU A 534 4.89 -0.73 -9.01
CA LEU A 534 4.94 -1.08 -7.58
C LEU A 534 4.85 -2.60 -7.37
N ASP A 535 4.06 -3.31 -8.17
CA ASP A 535 3.97 -4.77 -8.15
C ASP A 535 5.33 -5.41 -8.47
N LEU A 536 6.03 -4.92 -9.50
CA LEU A 536 7.40 -5.35 -9.82
C LEU A 536 8.43 -4.94 -8.75
N CYS A 537 8.16 -3.87 -8.01
CA CYS A 537 8.97 -3.49 -6.84
C CYS A 537 8.66 -4.33 -5.60
N TRP A 538 7.49 -4.97 -5.53
CA TRP A 538 7.18 -5.93 -4.49
C TRP A 538 7.99 -7.21 -4.68
N GLU A 539 8.20 -7.65 -5.92
CA GLU A 539 8.97 -8.87 -6.17
C GLU A 539 10.49 -8.61 -6.10
N GLN A 540 11.01 -7.72 -6.96
CA GLN A 540 12.45 -7.42 -7.03
C GLN A 540 12.72 -5.91 -7.18
N PRO A 541 12.68 -5.12 -6.09
CA PRO A 541 12.79 -3.67 -6.19
C PRO A 541 14.13 -3.21 -6.74
N ALA A 542 15.25 -3.79 -6.28
CA ALA A 542 16.59 -3.40 -6.72
C ALA A 542 16.78 -3.55 -8.23
N GLN A 543 16.30 -4.66 -8.81
CA GLN A 543 16.40 -4.93 -10.25
C GLN A 543 15.38 -4.13 -11.08
N THR A 544 14.19 -3.89 -10.55
CA THR A 544 13.17 -3.05 -11.19
C THR A 544 13.64 -1.59 -11.29
N TRP A 545 14.21 -1.03 -10.22
CA TRP A 545 14.83 0.30 -10.25
C TRP A 545 16.03 0.35 -11.20
N LEU A 546 16.90 -0.68 -11.19
CA LEU A 546 18.03 -0.76 -12.09
C LEU A 546 17.59 -0.75 -13.56
N SER A 547 16.58 -1.55 -13.92
CA SER A 547 16.06 -1.64 -15.29
C SER A 547 15.55 -0.27 -15.79
N LEU A 548 14.81 0.45 -14.95
CA LEU A 548 14.37 1.82 -15.27
C LEU A 548 15.56 2.78 -15.45
N ALA A 549 16.59 2.64 -14.60
CA ALA A 549 17.80 3.45 -14.68
C ALA A 549 18.68 3.13 -15.91
N GLN A 550 18.70 1.89 -16.36
CA GLN A 550 19.39 1.48 -17.60
C GLN A 550 18.72 2.12 -18.82
N LEU A 551 17.38 2.17 -18.88
CA LEU A 551 16.66 2.92 -19.92
C LEU A 551 16.99 4.42 -19.86
N ALA A 552 17.05 4.98 -18.65
CA ALA A 552 17.41 6.37 -18.41
C ALA A 552 18.86 6.70 -18.84
N MET A 553 19.79 5.75 -18.76
CA MET A 553 21.15 5.91 -19.25
C MET A 553 21.22 6.01 -20.78
N ILE A 554 20.32 5.30 -21.48
CA ILE A 554 20.30 5.24 -22.96
C ILE A 554 19.63 6.49 -23.55
N HIS A 555 18.57 7.00 -22.90
CA HIS A 555 17.81 8.14 -23.44
C HIS A 555 17.30 9.10 -22.34
N GLY A 556 17.59 10.39 -22.51
CA GLY A 556 17.35 11.41 -21.48
C GLY A 556 15.88 11.67 -21.13
N ALA A 557 14.92 11.28 -21.98
CA ALA A 557 13.50 11.34 -21.59
C ALA A 557 13.19 10.36 -20.44
N TYR A 558 13.77 9.16 -20.45
CA TYR A 558 13.63 8.20 -19.35
C TYR A 558 14.40 8.64 -18.10
N ALA A 559 15.45 9.47 -18.23
CA ALA A 559 16.08 10.10 -17.06
C ALA A 559 15.13 11.08 -16.36
N HIS A 560 14.30 11.80 -17.12
CA HIS A 560 13.24 12.61 -16.53
C HIS A 560 12.14 11.76 -15.89
N LEU A 561 11.74 10.66 -16.53
CA LEU A 561 10.77 9.72 -15.97
C LEU A 561 11.28 9.07 -14.67
N TYR A 562 12.51 8.55 -14.66
CA TYR A 562 13.15 7.94 -13.49
C TYR A 562 13.09 8.87 -12.27
N TRP A 563 13.53 10.12 -12.42
CA TRP A 563 13.50 11.07 -11.31
C TRP A 563 12.09 11.53 -10.96
N HIS A 564 11.15 11.57 -11.91
CA HIS A 564 9.75 11.84 -11.58
C HIS A 564 9.19 10.74 -10.67
N VAL A 565 9.32 9.47 -11.07
CA VAL A 565 8.86 8.32 -10.28
C VAL A 565 9.57 8.31 -8.92
N ALA A 566 10.89 8.43 -8.91
CA ALA A 566 11.69 8.41 -7.68
C ALA A 566 11.38 9.55 -6.72
N SER A 567 11.22 10.80 -7.17
CA SER A 567 11.07 11.96 -6.27
C SER A 567 9.63 12.40 -6.00
N VAL A 568 8.71 12.12 -6.92
CA VAL A 568 7.31 12.59 -6.84
C VAL A 568 6.37 11.48 -6.38
N GLN A 569 6.57 10.25 -6.87
CA GLN A 569 5.62 9.15 -6.64
C GLN A 569 6.11 8.17 -5.56
N CYS A 570 7.42 7.87 -5.49
CA CYS A 570 7.96 6.77 -4.70
C CYS A 570 9.14 7.18 -3.79
N ALA A 571 9.28 8.46 -3.43
CA ALA A 571 10.42 8.96 -2.65
C ALA A 571 10.84 8.11 -1.44
N PRO A 572 9.94 7.72 -0.51
CA PRO A 572 10.35 6.91 0.64
C PRO A 572 10.90 5.54 0.27
N HIS A 573 10.38 4.91 -0.79
CA HIS A 573 10.87 3.63 -1.30
C HIS A 573 12.19 3.77 -2.08
N ALA A 574 12.29 4.79 -2.93
CA ALA A 574 13.46 5.00 -3.79
C ALA A 574 14.76 5.24 -3.01
N VAL A 575 14.69 5.83 -1.80
CA VAL A 575 15.86 6.06 -0.93
C VAL A 575 16.64 4.76 -0.65
N HIS A 576 15.96 3.62 -0.54
CA HIS A 576 16.58 2.33 -0.24
C HIS A 576 17.29 1.71 -1.46
N HIS A 577 16.79 1.95 -2.68
CA HIS A 577 17.22 1.22 -3.89
C HIS A 577 18.10 2.03 -4.86
N VAL A 578 18.11 3.36 -4.77
CA VAL A 578 19.00 4.21 -5.57
C VAL A 578 20.49 3.88 -5.34
N PRO A 579 20.98 3.63 -4.11
CA PRO A 579 22.39 3.28 -3.90
C PRO A 579 22.84 2.04 -4.68
N PHE A 580 22.00 0.99 -4.72
CA PHE A 580 22.25 -0.21 -5.53
C PHE A 580 22.35 0.14 -7.03
N THR A 581 21.42 0.98 -7.51
CA THR A 581 21.42 1.46 -8.89
C THR A 581 22.71 2.18 -9.26
N VAL A 582 23.22 3.05 -8.37
CA VAL A 582 24.51 3.74 -8.56
C VAL A 582 25.65 2.74 -8.70
N GLN A 583 25.72 1.75 -7.81
CA GLN A 583 26.79 0.75 -7.84
C GLN A 583 26.81 -0.04 -9.14
N GLN A 584 25.65 -0.48 -9.63
CA GLN A 584 25.54 -1.28 -10.84
C GLN A 584 25.84 -0.47 -12.10
N LEU A 585 25.27 0.73 -12.24
CA LEU A 585 25.48 1.57 -13.42
C LEU A 585 26.94 2.04 -13.57
N MET A 586 27.64 2.33 -12.48
CA MET A 586 29.06 2.73 -12.53
C MET A 586 30.00 1.59 -12.94
N GLN A 587 29.54 0.34 -12.86
CA GLN A 587 30.31 -0.85 -13.23
C GLN A 587 29.87 -1.47 -14.57
N ASP A 588 28.82 -0.95 -15.20
CA ASP A 588 28.34 -1.42 -16.49
C ASP A 588 29.14 -0.78 -17.64
N GLU A 589 30.20 -1.49 -18.04
CA GLU A 589 31.07 -1.06 -19.13
C GLU A 589 30.34 -0.91 -20.47
N ARG A 590 29.29 -1.70 -20.72
CA ARG A 590 28.57 -1.68 -22.00
C ARG A 590 27.79 -0.38 -22.11
N LEU A 591 27.01 -0.04 -21.09
CA LEU A 591 26.29 1.22 -21.05
C LEU A 591 27.26 2.39 -21.06
N LEU A 592 28.27 2.39 -20.18
CA LEU A 592 29.28 3.45 -20.13
C LEU A 592 30.08 3.63 -21.43
N SER A 593 30.08 2.67 -22.35
CA SER A 593 30.73 2.82 -23.67
C SER A 593 29.81 3.46 -24.72
N GLN A 594 28.48 3.31 -24.59
CA GLN A 594 27.47 3.87 -25.52
C GLN A 594 27.25 5.38 -25.33
N LYS A 595 26.51 6.04 -26.24
CA LYS A 595 26.14 7.47 -26.05
C LYS A 595 25.17 7.60 -24.86
N THR A 596 25.73 7.69 -23.65
CA THR A 596 24.98 7.79 -22.39
C THR A 596 24.64 9.23 -22.06
N ASP A 597 23.51 9.41 -21.40
CA ASP A 597 23.18 10.70 -20.80
C ASP A 597 24.06 10.99 -19.57
N PHE A 598 24.93 12.01 -19.68
CA PHE A 598 25.75 12.47 -18.57
C PHE A 598 24.93 13.05 -17.42
N ASP A 599 23.73 13.55 -17.70
CA ASP A 599 22.92 14.24 -16.71
C ASP A 599 22.38 13.28 -15.65
N LEU A 600 22.10 12.00 -15.99
CA LEU A 600 21.66 11.00 -15.02
C LEU A 600 22.76 10.65 -14.02
N LEU A 601 23.98 10.35 -14.48
CA LEU A 601 25.10 10.02 -13.60
C LEU A 601 25.39 11.16 -12.61
N LEU A 602 25.35 12.41 -13.09
CA LEU A 602 25.50 13.58 -12.22
C LEU A 602 24.33 13.76 -11.25
N ALA A 603 23.10 13.49 -11.68
CA ALA A 603 21.93 13.57 -10.81
C ALA A 603 21.92 12.48 -9.73
N LEU A 604 22.47 11.30 -10.00
CA LEU A 604 22.63 10.22 -9.02
C LEU A 604 23.55 10.61 -7.84
N TYR A 605 24.52 11.51 -8.06
CA TYR A 605 25.30 12.10 -6.98
C TYR A 605 24.44 13.02 -6.09
N GLU A 606 23.44 13.69 -6.67
CA GLU A 606 22.49 14.57 -5.98
C GLU A 606 21.29 13.80 -5.38
N HIS A 607 21.26 12.46 -5.39
CA HIS A 607 20.03 11.71 -5.12
C HIS A 607 19.34 12.01 -3.77
N PRO A 608 20.03 12.13 -2.61
CA PRO A 608 19.33 12.41 -1.34
C PRO A 608 18.63 13.78 -1.40
N VAL A 609 19.25 14.69 -2.15
CA VAL A 609 18.78 16.05 -2.37
C VAL A 609 17.54 16.07 -3.27
N ILE A 610 17.55 15.27 -4.34
CA ILE A 610 16.42 15.11 -5.27
C ILE A 610 15.23 14.42 -4.57
N LEU A 611 15.48 13.35 -3.81
CA LEU A 611 14.46 12.58 -3.09
C LEU A 611 13.78 13.37 -1.96
N ASN A 612 14.45 14.37 -1.38
CA ASN A 612 13.86 15.37 -0.50
C ASN A 612 12.90 16.35 -1.25
N GLY A 613 12.59 16.09 -2.52
CA GLY A 613 11.64 16.88 -3.32
C GLY A 613 12.25 18.13 -3.94
N MET A 614 13.57 18.18 -4.17
CA MET A 614 14.15 19.23 -5.00
C MET A 614 13.68 19.10 -6.44
N GLN A 615 12.96 20.12 -6.92
CA GLN A 615 12.46 20.16 -8.30
C GLN A 615 13.28 21.13 -9.16
N TYR A 616 13.53 20.71 -10.40
CA TYR A 616 14.01 21.60 -11.45
C TYR A 616 12.82 22.42 -11.99
N ARG A 617 12.62 23.64 -11.48
CA ARG A 617 11.61 24.54 -12.05
C ARG A 617 12.14 25.18 -13.34
N ARG A 618 11.34 25.13 -14.42
CA ARG A 618 11.59 25.92 -15.63
C ARG A 618 11.12 27.35 -15.38
N LEU A 619 12.04 28.26 -15.10
CA LEU A 619 11.80 29.70 -15.12
C LEU A 619 12.58 30.28 -16.29
N HIS A 620 11.87 30.81 -17.30
CA HIS A 620 12.44 31.51 -18.46
C HIS A 620 13.64 30.80 -19.12
N ARG A 621 13.41 29.62 -19.71
CA ARG A 621 14.42 28.81 -20.43
C ARG A 621 15.61 28.28 -19.58
N GLN A 622 15.72 28.61 -18.29
CA GLN A 622 16.70 28.03 -17.36
C GLN A 622 16.03 27.10 -16.34
N ARG A 623 16.60 25.91 -16.14
CA ARG A 623 16.22 24.99 -15.06
C ARG A 623 16.87 25.50 -13.77
N GLN A 624 16.08 26.02 -12.83
CA GLN A 624 16.57 26.38 -11.48
C GLN A 624 16.13 25.33 -10.47
N LEU A 625 17.10 24.77 -9.74
CA LEU A 625 16.87 23.87 -8.62
C LEU A 625 16.27 24.69 -7.46
N THR A 626 15.20 24.18 -6.84
CA THR A 626 14.61 24.81 -5.64
C THR A 626 14.52 23.79 -4.50
N LEU A 627 15.07 24.15 -3.35
CA LEU A 627 14.98 23.35 -2.11
C LEU A 627 13.56 23.28 -1.58
N ASN A 628 13.10 22.07 -1.30
CA ASN A 628 11.90 21.84 -0.53
C ASN A 628 12.21 22.03 0.96
N LEU A 629 11.37 22.81 1.65
CA LEU A 629 11.48 23.08 3.09
C LEU A 629 10.18 22.72 3.82
N ASN A 630 9.32 21.91 3.19
CA ASN A 630 8.06 21.44 3.79
C ASN A 630 8.32 20.19 4.64
N VAL A 631 7.49 19.99 5.65
CA VAL A 631 7.62 18.90 6.65
C VAL A 631 7.33 17.52 6.05
N SER A 632 6.59 17.45 4.94
CA SER A 632 6.25 16.21 4.23
C SER A 632 7.33 15.70 3.28
N ALA A 633 8.50 16.34 3.25
CA ALA A 633 9.63 15.89 2.44
C ALA A 633 10.39 14.75 3.14
N VAL A 634 11.26 14.02 2.44
CA VAL A 634 12.18 13.05 3.06
C VAL A 634 13.47 13.79 3.42
N PRO A 635 13.60 14.35 4.65
CA PRO A 635 14.81 15.06 5.05
C PRO A 635 15.98 14.09 5.13
N TYR A 636 17.19 14.63 5.00
CA TYR A 636 18.43 13.89 5.19
C TYR A 636 19.34 14.59 6.19
N SER A 637 20.01 13.77 6.99
CA SER A 637 21.00 14.14 7.99
C SER A 637 22.41 14.29 7.40
N ASP A 638 23.35 14.75 8.23
CA ASP A 638 24.78 14.82 7.87
C ASP A 638 25.34 13.44 7.53
N THR A 639 24.95 12.43 8.30
CA THR A 639 25.41 11.03 8.16
C THR A 639 24.87 10.38 6.90
N GLU A 640 23.58 10.57 6.59
CA GLU A 640 22.95 10.02 5.38
C GLU A 640 23.49 10.68 4.10
N LEU A 641 23.70 12.00 4.11
CA LEU A 641 24.29 12.69 2.97
C LEU A 641 25.75 12.27 2.75
N GLN A 642 26.52 12.12 3.83
CA GLN A 642 27.91 11.67 3.76
C GLN A 642 28.01 10.21 3.29
N SER A 643 27.16 9.31 3.79
CA SER A 643 27.14 7.91 3.37
C SER A 643 26.74 7.78 1.89
N ALA A 644 25.70 8.49 1.45
CA ALA A 644 25.28 8.56 0.06
C ALA A 644 26.40 9.03 -0.87
N GLN A 645 27.10 10.11 -0.50
CA GLN A 645 28.24 10.62 -1.25
C GLN A 645 29.39 9.60 -1.28
N SER A 646 29.72 9.01 -0.13
CA SER A 646 30.78 8.00 -0.02
C SER A 646 30.49 6.78 -0.90
N ASN A 647 29.25 6.28 -0.88
CA ASN A 647 28.80 5.16 -1.70
C ASN A 647 28.93 5.47 -3.19
N TYR A 648 28.53 6.67 -3.63
CA TYR A 648 28.70 7.10 -5.02
C TYR A 648 30.18 7.16 -5.44
N LEU A 649 31.05 7.74 -4.60
CA LEU A 649 32.48 7.87 -4.91
C LEU A 649 33.18 6.51 -4.91
N SER A 650 32.78 5.61 -4.00
CA SER A 650 33.26 4.23 -3.95
C SER A 650 32.80 3.43 -5.18
N ALA A 651 31.55 3.62 -5.63
CA ALA A 651 31.06 3.03 -6.87
C ALA A 651 31.84 3.53 -8.10
N CYS A 652 32.16 4.82 -8.16
CA CYS A 652 33.03 5.37 -9.22
C CYS A 652 34.44 4.76 -9.16
N ALA A 653 35.02 4.59 -7.97
CA ALA A 653 36.32 3.94 -7.80
C ALA A 653 36.26 2.47 -8.29
N ASN A 654 35.25 1.71 -7.89
CA ASN A 654 35.06 0.33 -8.34
C ASN A 654 34.86 0.24 -9.86
N GLY A 655 34.08 1.16 -10.44
CA GLY A 655 33.91 1.31 -11.88
C GLY A 655 35.23 1.57 -12.60
N LEU A 656 36.03 2.54 -12.11
CA LEU A 656 37.36 2.83 -12.63
C LEU A 656 38.30 1.63 -12.51
N ALA A 657 38.27 0.90 -11.40
CA ALA A 657 39.08 -0.30 -11.21
C ALA A 657 38.72 -1.39 -12.23
N LYS A 658 37.43 -1.61 -12.47
CA LYS A 658 36.92 -2.58 -13.44
C LYS A 658 37.28 -2.20 -14.87
N CYS A 659 36.98 -0.97 -15.27
CA CYS A 659 37.30 -0.45 -16.61
C CYS A 659 38.81 -0.39 -16.87
N SER A 660 39.60 -0.09 -15.83
CA SER A 660 41.05 -0.12 -15.90
C SER A 660 41.53 -1.56 -16.13
N LYS A 661 40.97 -2.56 -15.44
CA LYS A 661 41.26 -3.98 -15.65
C LYS A 661 40.96 -4.47 -17.07
N SER A 662 39.83 -4.06 -17.63
CA SER A 662 39.39 -4.42 -18.99
C SER A 662 40.01 -3.56 -20.10
N ASN A 663 40.81 -2.54 -19.77
CA ASN A 663 41.37 -1.55 -20.69
C ASN A 663 40.29 -0.81 -21.53
N ASN A 664 39.09 -0.61 -20.97
CA ASN A 664 38.02 0.13 -21.64
C ASN A 664 38.18 1.65 -21.45
N TYR A 665 38.98 2.28 -22.31
CA TYR A 665 39.31 3.70 -22.21
C TYR A 665 38.09 4.62 -22.37
N VAL A 666 37.10 4.24 -23.18
CA VAL A 666 35.88 5.04 -23.40
C VAL A 666 35.06 5.15 -22.12
N ALA A 667 34.84 4.03 -21.43
CA ALA A 667 34.13 4.01 -20.16
C ALA A 667 34.90 4.79 -19.07
N MET A 668 36.23 4.61 -19.00
CA MET A 668 37.08 5.38 -18.08
C MET A 668 37.00 6.89 -18.36
N GLU A 669 37.05 7.30 -19.62
CA GLU A 669 36.94 8.70 -20.02
C GLU A 669 35.63 9.30 -19.49
N LYS A 670 34.50 8.61 -19.66
CA LYS A 670 33.20 9.09 -19.17
C LYS A 670 33.12 9.18 -17.66
N LEU A 671 33.59 8.16 -16.93
CA LEU A 671 33.66 8.21 -15.46
C LEU A 671 34.52 9.40 -15.00
N MET A 672 35.66 9.63 -15.64
CA MET A 672 36.54 10.75 -15.33
C MET A 672 35.91 12.11 -15.65
N GLN A 673 35.20 12.24 -16.78
CA GLN A 673 34.45 13.46 -17.12
C GLN A 673 33.34 13.74 -16.09
N THR A 674 32.64 12.71 -15.61
CA THR A 674 31.63 12.83 -14.54
C THR A 674 32.28 13.33 -13.24
N LEU A 675 33.39 12.73 -12.81
CA LEU A 675 34.14 13.17 -11.62
C LEU A 675 34.62 14.63 -11.72
N LEU A 676 35.07 15.07 -12.89
CA LEU A 676 35.51 16.44 -13.15
C LEU A 676 34.38 17.48 -13.08
N ARG A 677 33.11 17.05 -13.24
CA ARG A 677 31.92 17.91 -13.17
C ARG A 677 31.27 17.97 -11.77
N LEU A 678 31.60 17.05 -10.85
CA LEU A 678 31.07 17.05 -9.48
C LEU A 678 31.27 18.38 -8.71
N PRO A 679 32.42 19.08 -8.81
CA PRO A 679 32.57 20.39 -8.15
C PRO A 679 31.53 21.42 -8.62
N GLN A 680 31.08 21.35 -9.88
CA GLN A 680 30.07 22.26 -10.41
C GLN A 680 28.68 21.94 -9.85
N VAL A 681 28.39 20.65 -9.64
CA VAL A 681 27.19 20.17 -8.94
C VAL A 681 27.17 20.68 -7.49
N GLU A 682 28.25 20.48 -6.74
CA GLU A 682 28.38 20.96 -5.35
C GLU A 682 28.16 22.47 -5.24
N GLN A 683 28.80 23.26 -6.12
CA GLN A 683 28.63 24.72 -6.15
C GLN A 683 27.19 25.13 -6.47
N ARG A 684 26.51 24.41 -7.36
CA ARG A 684 25.10 24.63 -7.71
C ARG A 684 24.20 24.39 -6.49
N LEU A 685 24.41 23.30 -5.77
CA LEU A 685 23.67 22.96 -4.55
C LEU A 685 23.87 24.01 -3.46
N ILE A 686 25.11 24.44 -3.22
CA ILE A 686 25.43 25.50 -2.24
C ILE A 686 24.74 26.81 -2.64
N LYS A 687 24.80 27.19 -3.91
CA LYS A 687 24.15 28.41 -4.42
C LYS A 687 22.63 28.34 -4.26
N CYS A 688 22.03 27.18 -4.52
CA CYS A 688 20.61 26.93 -4.29
C CYS A 688 20.23 27.11 -2.81
N SER A 689 20.95 26.49 -1.89
CA SER A 689 20.72 26.64 -0.44
C SER A 689 20.82 28.08 0.03
N ARG A 690 21.84 28.81 -0.44
CA ARG A 690 22.02 30.23 -0.10
C ARG A 690 20.87 31.09 -0.64
N LYS A 691 20.45 30.88 -1.89
CA LYS A 691 19.30 31.59 -2.48
C LYS A 691 17.99 31.30 -1.72
N CYS A 692 17.73 30.04 -1.38
CA CYS A 692 16.53 29.67 -0.62
C CYS A 692 16.53 30.33 0.77
N LEU A 693 17.66 30.31 1.48
CA LEU A 693 17.82 31.00 2.75
C LEU A 693 17.58 32.52 2.63
N GLN A 694 18.12 33.16 1.59
CA GLN A 694 17.90 34.59 1.32
C GLN A 694 16.43 34.89 1.04
N TRP A 695 15.76 34.07 0.24
CA TRP A 695 14.34 34.22 -0.07
C TRP A 695 13.46 34.12 1.19
N GLN A 696 13.70 33.12 2.05
CA GLN A 696 12.96 32.98 3.32
C GLN A 696 13.21 34.14 4.27
N ARG A 697 14.45 34.67 4.33
CA ARG A 697 14.76 35.89 5.11
C ARG A 697 14.00 37.10 4.57
N HIS A 698 13.93 37.27 3.25
CA HIS A 698 13.17 38.34 2.64
C HIS A 698 11.67 38.21 2.92
N ARG A 699 11.10 37.00 2.81
CA ARG A 699 9.72 36.71 3.18
C ARG A 699 9.44 37.05 4.64
N LEU A 700 10.33 36.68 5.56
CA LEU A 700 10.21 37.05 6.98
C LEU A 700 10.20 38.58 7.15
N SER A 701 11.08 39.31 6.46
CA SER A 701 11.09 40.78 6.50
C SER A 701 9.83 41.42 5.94
N GLN A 702 9.18 40.81 4.93
CA GLN A 702 7.89 41.27 4.41
C GLN A 702 6.76 41.02 5.40
N LEU A 703 6.70 39.83 6.00
CA LEU A 703 5.68 39.46 7.00
C LEU A 703 5.76 40.36 8.25
N LEU A 704 6.98 40.70 8.70
CA LEU A 704 7.19 41.61 9.84
C LEU A 704 6.74 43.06 9.55
N LYS A 705 6.75 43.50 8.28
CA LYS A 705 6.32 44.85 7.89
C LYS A 705 4.79 45.02 7.82
N GLY A 706 4.03 43.93 7.79
CA GLY A 706 2.57 43.94 7.61
C GLY A 706 1.77 43.44 8.83
N ALA A 707 2.32 43.47 10.04
CA ALA A 707 1.76 42.77 11.21
C ALA A 707 0.56 43.49 11.86
N ALA A 708 -0.62 42.84 11.84
CA ALA A 708 -1.81 43.23 12.63
C ALA A 708 -2.84 42.08 12.91
N SER A 709 -2.52 40.79 12.68
CA SER A 709 -3.50 39.69 12.87
C SER A 709 -2.88 38.39 13.39
N THR A 710 -3.65 37.61 14.18
CA THR A 710 -3.25 36.32 14.80
C THR A 710 -2.85 35.24 13.80
N ALA A 711 -3.53 35.13 12.65
CA ALA A 711 -3.17 34.19 11.58
C ALA A 711 -1.76 34.40 10.99
N LYS A 712 -1.16 35.60 11.15
CA LYS A 712 0.22 35.89 10.73
C LYS A 712 1.27 35.37 11.71
N GLU A 713 0.90 35.07 12.96
CA GLU A 713 1.84 34.59 13.97
C GLU A 713 2.28 33.14 13.71
N ASP A 714 1.36 32.28 13.29
CA ASP A 714 1.67 30.91 12.88
C ASP A 714 2.49 30.90 11.59
N GLU A 715 2.19 31.78 10.63
CA GLU A 715 2.99 31.93 9.41
C GLU A 715 4.42 32.44 9.71
N LEU A 716 4.57 33.32 10.71
CA LEU A 716 5.88 33.75 11.22
C LEU A 716 6.65 32.60 11.88
N LYS A 717 6.00 31.78 12.71
CA LYS A 717 6.63 30.59 13.32
C LYS A 717 7.08 29.59 12.26
N GLN A 718 6.23 29.29 11.28
CA GLN A 718 6.57 28.41 10.15
C GLN A 718 7.73 28.96 9.32
N THR A 719 7.72 30.26 9.00
CA THR A 719 8.79 30.90 8.23
C THR A 719 10.12 30.88 9.00
N ARG A 720 10.10 31.12 10.32
CA ARG A 720 11.29 30.97 11.18
C ARG A 720 11.81 29.53 11.20
N GLY A 721 10.93 28.53 11.26
CA GLY A 721 11.27 27.12 11.12
C GLY A 721 11.96 26.81 9.78
N LYS A 722 11.39 27.28 8.67
CA LYS A 722 11.97 27.15 7.32
C LYS A 722 13.34 27.83 7.20
N ILE A 723 13.56 28.97 7.86
CA ILE A 723 14.88 29.62 7.91
C ILE A 723 15.91 28.75 8.65
N ARG A 724 15.53 28.11 9.77
CA ARG A 724 16.43 27.20 10.50
C ARG A 724 16.83 26.02 9.61
N LEU A 725 15.86 25.36 8.99
CA LEU A 725 16.11 24.26 8.05
C LEU A 725 16.98 24.69 6.87
N ALA A 726 16.70 25.84 6.26
CA ALA A 726 17.50 26.37 5.16
C ALA A 726 18.96 26.67 5.59
N ARG A 727 19.20 27.13 6.82
CA ARG A 727 20.56 27.29 7.36
C ARG A 727 21.25 25.94 7.49
N THR A 728 20.57 24.93 8.00
CA THR A 728 21.10 23.56 8.10
C THR A 728 21.55 23.05 6.73
N TYR A 729 20.72 23.17 5.69
CA TYR A 729 21.09 22.76 4.33
C TYR A 729 22.23 23.56 3.70
N VAL A 730 22.42 24.84 4.07
CA VAL A 730 23.62 25.61 3.64
C VAL A 730 24.88 24.99 4.25
N THR A 731 24.83 24.61 5.54
CA THR A 731 25.95 23.98 6.22
C THR A 731 26.23 22.59 5.65
N LEU A 732 25.20 21.75 5.49
CA LEU A 732 25.29 20.40 4.93
C LEU A 732 25.94 20.42 3.53
N HIS A 733 25.40 21.22 2.61
CA HIS A 733 25.93 21.28 1.25
C HIS A 733 27.32 21.92 1.19
N GLY A 734 27.67 22.76 2.17
CA GLY A 734 29.01 23.32 2.30
C GLY A 734 30.10 22.28 2.63
N LYS A 735 29.73 21.16 3.26
CA LYS A 735 30.67 20.09 3.64
C LYS A 735 31.00 19.12 2.51
N LEU A 736 30.12 19.00 1.49
CA LEU A 736 30.27 18.03 0.39
C LEU A 736 31.66 18.05 -0.27
N CYS A 737 32.21 19.25 -0.52
CA CYS A 737 33.53 19.40 -1.13
C CYS A 737 34.63 18.76 -0.26
N MET A 738 34.62 19.01 1.05
CA MET A 738 35.62 18.45 1.97
C MET A 738 35.55 16.93 2.02
N TRP A 739 34.34 16.37 2.10
CA TRP A 739 34.14 14.92 2.15
C TRP A 739 34.60 14.22 0.87
N ARG A 740 34.31 14.80 -0.31
CA ARG A 740 34.80 14.26 -1.59
C ARG A 740 36.33 14.30 -1.66
N LEU A 741 36.96 15.41 -1.25
CA LEU A 741 38.41 15.56 -1.25
C LEU A 741 39.11 14.63 -0.22
N SER A 742 38.39 14.14 0.80
CA SER A 742 38.90 13.17 1.78
C SER A 742 38.58 11.70 1.45
N SER A 743 37.93 11.40 0.32
CA SER A 743 37.50 10.04 -0.02
C SER A 743 38.67 9.14 -0.42
N TRP A 744 39.16 8.33 0.52
CA TRP A 744 40.27 7.40 0.27
C TRP A 744 40.03 6.42 -0.89
N PRO A 745 38.87 5.74 -1.01
CA PRO A 745 38.63 4.80 -2.11
C PRO A 745 38.81 5.43 -3.49
N LEU A 746 38.36 6.68 -3.66
CA LEU A 746 38.54 7.40 -4.92
C LEU A 746 39.99 7.83 -5.13
N ILE A 747 40.65 8.38 -4.11
CA ILE A 747 42.04 8.86 -4.22
C ILE A 747 42.97 7.70 -4.56
N SER A 748 42.89 6.59 -3.83
CA SER A 748 43.72 5.41 -4.06
C SER A 748 43.49 4.87 -5.47
N GLN A 749 42.25 4.81 -5.93
CA GLN A 749 41.96 4.33 -7.28
C GLN A 749 42.42 5.29 -8.38
N LEU A 750 42.34 6.61 -8.19
CA LEU A 750 42.89 7.57 -9.13
C LEU A 750 44.40 7.40 -9.27
N ILE A 751 45.11 7.17 -8.16
CA ILE A 751 46.56 6.89 -8.15
C ILE A 751 46.86 5.59 -8.90
N LEU A 752 46.12 4.51 -8.63
CA LEU A 752 46.28 3.22 -9.32
C LEU A 752 45.99 3.33 -10.83
N CYS A 753 44.91 4.01 -11.21
CA CYS A 753 44.57 4.25 -12.60
C CYS A 753 45.64 5.07 -13.31
N MET A 754 46.13 6.13 -12.65
CA MET A 754 47.18 6.99 -13.22
C MET A 754 48.45 6.20 -13.51
N ASP A 755 48.91 5.38 -12.57
CA ASP A 755 50.08 4.52 -12.72
C ASP A 755 49.92 3.49 -13.85
N ARG A 756 48.75 2.87 -13.96
CA ARG A 756 48.46 1.88 -15.00
C ARG A 756 48.28 2.48 -16.41
N LEU A 757 47.80 3.71 -16.51
CA LEU A 757 47.61 4.39 -17.79
C LEU A 757 48.91 5.02 -18.33
N ARG A 758 50.00 5.03 -17.56
CA ARG A 758 51.27 5.61 -18.00
C ARG A 758 51.79 4.88 -19.24
N PRO A 759 52.08 5.61 -20.32
CA PRO A 759 52.56 4.98 -21.52
C PRO A 759 54.00 4.49 -21.39
N GLN A 760 54.33 3.50 -22.20
CA GLN A 760 55.70 3.19 -22.59
C GLN A 760 55.81 3.48 -24.09
N LEU A 761 57.03 3.70 -24.58
CA LEU A 761 57.25 4.10 -25.98
C LEU A 761 56.69 3.06 -26.96
N ASP A 762 56.76 1.78 -26.64
CA ASP A 762 56.28 0.64 -27.44
C ASP A 762 54.75 0.41 -27.36
N THR A 763 54.12 0.74 -26.23
CA THR A 763 52.68 0.53 -26.01
C THR A 763 51.82 1.77 -26.24
N PHE A 764 52.39 2.85 -26.78
CA PHE A 764 51.72 4.16 -26.86
C PHE A 764 50.38 4.11 -27.62
N GLU A 765 49.32 4.61 -26.96
CA GLU A 765 47.99 4.73 -27.55
C GLU A 765 47.39 6.11 -27.21
N PRO A 766 46.89 6.88 -28.20
CA PRO A 766 46.33 8.20 -27.96
C PRO A 766 45.11 8.21 -27.03
N ALA A 767 44.25 7.19 -27.12
CA ALA A 767 43.05 7.08 -26.27
C ALA A 767 43.42 6.86 -24.80
N ARG A 768 44.40 5.98 -24.52
CA ARG A 768 44.95 5.76 -23.17
C ARG A 768 45.51 7.06 -22.59
N LEU A 769 46.26 7.82 -23.39
CA LEU A 769 46.85 9.09 -22.98
C LEU A 769 45.78 10.16 -22.69
N ALA A 770 44.72 10.24 -23.50
CA ALA A 770 43.62 11.17 -23.26
C ALA A 770 42.93 10.91 -21.89
N VAL A 771 42.76 9.64 -21.51
CA VAL A 771 42.26 9.26 -20.19
C VAL A 771 43.27 9.62 -19.10
N LEU A 772 44.56 9.36 -19.30
CA LEU A 772 45.62 9.75 -18.36
C LEU A 772 45.60 11.26 -18.09
N ASP A 773 45.43 12.09 -19.12
CA ASP A 773 45.33 13.54 -18.99
C ASP A 773 44.11 13.97 -18.15
N LEU A 774 42.98 13.27 -18.29
CA LEU A 774 41.79 13.52 -17.47
C LEU A 774 42.00 13.09 -16.01
N VAL A 775 42.66 11.95 -15.78
CA VAL A 775 43.03 11.47 -14.44
C VAL A 775 43.98 12.47 -13.76
N MET A 776 45.03 12.89 -14.46
CA MET A 776 45.97 13.91 -13.99
C MET A 776 45.26 15.24 -13.67
N LYS A 777 44.38 15.69 -14.55
CA LYS A 777 43.60 16.91 -14.34
C LYS A 777 42.68 16.80 -13.13
N SER A 778 42.09 15.63 -12.89
CA SER A 778 41.28 15.35 -11.71
C SER A 778 42.14 15.33 -10.45
N TYR A 779 43.28 14.62 -10.49
CA TYR A 779 44.23 14.54 -9.39
C TYR A 779 44.74 15.93 -8.97
N ILE A 780 45.23 16.74 -9.91
CA ILE A 780 45.72 18.11 -9.65
C ILE A 780 44.63 19.00 -9.06
N LYS A 781 43.38 18.87 -9.52
CA LYS A 781 42.26 19.67 -8.99
C LYS A 781 41.77 19.21 -7.62
N ASN A 782 41.86 17.91 -7.33
CA ASN A 782 41.24 17.27 -6.17
C ASN A 782 42.25 16.90 -5.07
N MET A 783 43.55 17.06 -5.29
CA MET A 783 44.60 16.91 -4.27
C MET A 783 45.26 18.27 -4.03
N PRO A 784 44.71 19.13 -3.16
CA PRO A 784 45.40 20.34 -2.75
C PRO A 784 46.72 19.98 -2.05
N LEU A 785 47.78 20.74 -2.27
CA LEU A 785 49.07 20.56 -1.58
C LEU A 785 48.93 20.60 -0.03
N SER A 786 47.87 21.24 0.48
CA SER A 786 47.51 21.26 1.90
C SER A 786 47.02 19.90 2.44
N PHE A 787 46.51 18.99 1.61
CA PHE A 787 46.07 17.64 2.03
C PHE A 787 47.25 16.71 2.35
N LEU A 788 48.44 16.99 1.80
CA LEU A 788 49.69 16.27 2.11
C LEU A 788 50.23 16.58 3.52
N HIS A 789 49.56 17.45 4.29
CA HIS A 789 49.93 17.76 5.67
C HIS A 789 49.22 16.87 6.70
N TYR A 790 48.30 15.99 6.27
CA TYR A 790 47.66 15.00 7.14
C TYR A 790 48.52 13.73 7.21
N PRO A 791 49.13 13.40 8.37
CA PRO A 791 50.09 12.31 8.48
C PRO A 791 49.50 10.94 8.13
N ASP A 792 48.24 10.70 8.48
CA ASP A 792 47.54 9.43 8.21
C ASP A 792 47.35 9.18 6.72
N LEU A 793 47.01 10.21 5.94
CA LEU A 793 46.80 10.09 4.51
C LEU A 793 48.14 9.90 3.79
N VAL A 794 49.20 10.59 4.23
CA VAL A 794 50.56 10.41 3.72
C VAL A 794 51.05 8.98 3.97
N GLY A 795 50.77 8.42 5.16
CA GLY A 795 51.02 7.02 5.47
C GLY A 795 50.31 6.07 4.50
N LYS A 796 49.01 6.26 4.30
CA LYS A 796 48.21 5.45 3.36
C LYS A 796 48.70 5.53 1.91
N VAL A 797 49.10 6.72 1.44
CA VAL A 797 49.65 6.89 0.09
C VAL A 797 51.01 6.20 -0.02
N ARG A 798 51.89 6.35 0.97
CA ARG A 798 53.20 5.67 1.00
C ARG A 798 53.04 4.14 0.99
N ASP A 799 52.07 3.62 1.74
CA ASP A 799 51.73 2.20 1.75
C ASP A 799 51.20 1.73 0.39
N LEU A 800 50.35 2.52 -0.26
CA LEU A 800 49.84 2.22 -1.60
C LEU A 800 50.97 2.18 -2.63
N VAL A 801 51.86 3.17 -2.62
CA VAL A 801 53.02 3.29 -3.52
C VAL A 801 53.95 2.10 -3.35
N THR A 802 54.27 1.71 -2.12
CA THR A 802 55.19 0.61 -1.84
C THR A 802 54.61 -0.76 -2.23
N LYS A 803 53.31 -0.97 -2.03
CA LYS A 803 52.66 -2.28 -2.21
C LYS A 803 52.09 -2.53 -3.61
N SER A 804 51.55 -1.50 -4.28
CA SER A 804 50.60 -1.73 -5.40
C SER A 804 50.99 -1.10 -6.74
N LEU A 805 51.93 -0.15 -6.78
CA LEU A 805 52.28 0.56 -8.02
C LEU A 805 53.39 -0.12 -8.82
N GLN A 806 53.27 -0.08 -10.14
CA GLN A 806 54.25 -0.60 -11.09
C GLN A 806 55.39 0.41 -11.29
N HIS A 807 55.09 1.70 -11.45
CA HIS A 807 56.09 2.74 -11.72
C HIS A 807 56.50 3.48 -10.42
N LYS A 808 56.97 2.72 -9.42
CA LYS A 808 57.29 3.24 -8.07
C LYS A 808 58.30 4.39 -8.07
N HIS A 809 59.22 4.41 -9.03
CA HIS A 809 60.23 5.46 -9.19
C HIS A 809 59.62 6.84 -9.39
N LEU A 810 58.43 6.94 -10.00
CA LEU A 810 57.74 8.22 -10.24
C LEU A 810 57.14 8.87 -8.99
N TRP A 811 57.05 8.13 -7.89
CA TRP A 811 56.34 8.52 -6.67
C TRP A 811 57.26 8.83 -5.47
N GLN A 812 58.57 8.84 -5.69
CA GLN A 812 59.58 9.18 -4.66
C GLN A 812 59.71 10.70 -4.46
N ASP A 813 60.06 11.13 -3.24
CA ASP A 813 60.07 12.54 -2.78
C ASP A 813 60.89 13.50 -3.68
N GLU A 814 61.88 12.99 -4.42
CA GLU A 814 62.73 13.77 -5.33
C GLU A 814 62.07 14.10 -6.68
N HIS A 815 61.11 13.29 -7.15
CA HIS A 815 60.45 13.46 -8.46
C HIS A 815 59.22 14.39 -8.42
N LEU A 816 58.50 14.45 -7.29
CA LEU A 816 57.52 15.50 -7.01
C LEU A 816 58.17 16.89 -7.03
N ALA A 817 59.43 16.98 -6.60
CA ALA A 817 60.23 18.20 -6.63
C ALA A 817 60.61 18.65 -8.06
N LEU A 818 60.77 17.72 -9.00
CA LEU A 818 61.04 18.00 -10.43
C LEU A 818 59.82 18.54 -11.19
N LEU A 819 58.60 18.14 -10.80
CA LEU A 819 57.33 18.66 -11.35
C LEU A 819 56.88 20.00 -10.71
N LEU A 820 57.52 20.39 -9.59
CA LEU A 820 57.17 21.54 -8.74
C LEU A 820 58.19 22.70 -8.78
N ASP A 821 58.92 22.88 -9.89
CA ASP A 821 59.86 24.01 -10.07
C ASP A 821 61.00 24.05 -9.03
N THR A 822 61.91 23.06 -9.07
CA THR A 822 63.16 23.12 -8.30
C THR A 822 64.30 23.78 -9.07
N HIS A 823 65.15 24.56 -8.38
CA HIS A 823 66.32 25.26 -8.93
C HIS A 823 67.50 24.35 -9.37
N LYS A 824 67.37 23.02 -9.29
CA LYS A 824 68.43 22.08 -9.67
C LYS A 824 68.25 21.61 -11.12
N PRO A 825 69.30 21.61 -11.96
CA PRO A 825 69.19 21.15 -13.33
C PRO A 825 68.92 19.63 -13.35
N PRO A 826 67.86 19.16 -14.04
CA PRO A 826 67.60 17.73 -14.20
C PRO A 826 68.71 17.07 -15.04
N GLN A 827 69.07 15.82 -14.74
CA GLN A 827 69.91 15.05 -15.65
C GLN A 827 69.11 14.71 -16.93
N ALA A 828 69.73 14.86 -18.10
CA ALA A 828 69.03 14.64 -19.38
C ALA A 828 68.43 13.21 -19.50
N LYS A 829 69.16 12.20 -19.00
CA LYS A 829 68.72 10.80 -19.03
C LYS A 829 67.50 10.53 -18.15
N GLU A 830 67.47 11.12 -16.95
CA GLU A 830 66.32 11.03 -16.03
C GLU A 830 65.11 11.78 -16.60
N CYS A 831 65.34 12.94 -17.24
CA CYS A 831 64.27 13.68 -17.89
C CYS A 831 63.66 12.88 -19.06
N ALA A 832 64.49 12.23 -19.89
CA ALA A 832 64.03 11.39 -20.99
C ALA A 832 63.23 10.16 -20.52
N THR A 833 63.65 9.48 -19.45
CA THR A 833 62.89 8.33 -18.90
C THR A 833 61.55 8.75 -18.31
N LEU A 834 61.48 9.91 -17.67
CA LEU A 834 60.23 10.48 -17.16
C LEU A 834 59.29 10.89 -18.30
N LEU A 835 59.82 11.50 -19.37
CA LEU A 835 59.04 11.90 -20.54
C LEU A 835 58.41 10.72 -21.28
N ALA A 836 59.10 9.58 -21.33
CA ALA A 836 58.55 8.35 -21.92
C ALA A 836 57.26 7.87 -21.23
N GLN A 837 57.02 8.26 -19.97
CA GLN A 837 55.89 7.84 -19.13
C GLN A 837 54.96 9.00 -18.73
N ALA A 838 55.17 10.18 -19.32
CA ALA A 838 54.50 11.42 -18.93
C ALA A 838 53.12 11.58 -19.59
N SER A 839 52.19 12.17 -18.84
CA SER A 839 50.98 12.81 -19.40
C SER A 839 51.33 14.08 -20.18
N SER A 840 50.38 14.66 -20.92
CA SER A 840 50.64 15.92 -21.66
C SER A 840 51.03 17.07 -20.74
N VAL A 841 50.38 17.17 -19.57
CA VAL A 841 50.65 18.22 -18.58
C VAL A 841 52.03 18.05 -17.95
N GLU A 842 52.42 16.83 -17.63
CA GLU A 842 53.76 16.51 -17.11
C GLU A 842 54.82 16.76 -18.18
N ALA A 843 54.60 16.32 -19.42
CA ALA A 843 55.54 16.47 -20.52
C ALA A 843 55.83 17.94 -20.82
N ILE A 844 54.80 18.80 -20.92
CA ILE A 844 54.96 20.24 -21.15
C ILE A 844 55.77 20.89 -20.02
N LYS A 845 55.55 20.49 -18.76
CA LYS A 845 56.31 21.04 -17.62
C LYS A 845 57.76 20.57 -17.60
N LEU A 846 57.99 19.27 -17.79
CA LEU A 846 59.34 18.69 -17.82
C LEU A 846 60.16 19.27 -18.97
N LEU A 847 59.57 19.39 -20.17
CA LEU A 847 60.20 20.03 -21.32
C LEU A 847 60.39 21.53 -21.10
N GLY A 848 59.44 22.21 -20.45
CA GLY A 848 59.60 23.60 -20.00
C GLY A 848 60.82 23.78 -19.09
N ASN A 849 60.99 22.92 -18.09
CA ASN A 849 62.15 22.94 -17.22
C ASN A 849 63.45 22.60 -17.97
N ALA A 850 63.42 21.62 -18.87
CA ALA A 850 64.56 21.33 -19.74
C ALA A 850 64.96 22.53 -20.62
N THR A 851 63.99 23.27 -21.19
CA THR A 851 64.24 24.47 -22.00
C THR A 851 64.82 25.62 -21.17
N ARG A 852 64.33 25.85 -19.94
CA ARG A 852 64.89 26.87 -19.03
C ARG A 852 66.34 26.61 -18.67
N HIS A 853 66.76 25.34 -18.63
CA HIS A 853 68.13 24.92 -18.32
C HIS A 853 69.00 24.65 -19.55
N GLY A 854 68.47 24.81 -20.77
CA GLY A 854 69.22 24.63 -22.03
C GLY A 854 69.64 23.18 -22.34
N ILE A 855 68.96 22.19 -21.76
CA ILE A 855 69.24 20.76 -21.95
C ILE A 855 68.19 20.06 -22.83
N ASP A 856 67.22 20.80 -23.34
CA ASP A 856 66.08 20.31 -24.12
C ASP A 856 66.48 19.54 -25.37
N ARG A 857 67.51 19.98 -26.10
CA ARG A 857 68.01 19.27 -27.28
C ARG A 857 68.56 17.88 -26.94
N VAL A 858 69.39 17.79 -25.91
CA VAL A 858 70.00 16.53 -25.46
C VAL A 858 68.92 15.55 -25.01
N VAL A 859 67.87 16.05 -24.34
CA VAL A 859 66.71 15.23 -23.95
C VAL A 859 65.94 14.71 -25.16
N MET A 860 65.67 15.57 -26.15
CA MET A 860 64.97 15.18 -27.39
C MET A 860 65.80 14.23 -28.27
N GLU A 861 67.13 14.35 -28.27
CA GLU A 861 68.04 13.42 -28.97
C GLU A 861 68.02 12.03 -28.32
N GLN A 862 68.07 11.98 -26.99
CA GLN A 862 67.98 10.70 -26.26
C GLN A 862 66.64 10.01 -26.48
N LEU A 863 65.54 10.77 -26.54
CA LEU A 863 64.23 10.23 -26.90
C LEU A 863 64.18 9.76 -28.35
N ALA A 864 64.77 10.50 -29.29
CA ALA A 864 64.83 10.12 -30.70
C ALA A 864 65.58 8.78 -30.88
N GLN A 865 66.74 8.64 -30.23
CA GLN A 865 67.55 7.41 -30.21
C GLN A 865 66.80 6.23 -29.57
N ALA A 866 66.11 6.46 -28.45
CA ALA A 866 65.31 5.42 -27.81
C ALA A 866 64.16 4.92 -28.71
N VAL A 867 63.56 5.83 -29.50
CA VAL A 867 62.51 5.49 -30.46
C VAL A 867 63.07 4.75 -31.67
N ASP A 868 64.24 5.13 -32.17
CA ASP A 868 64.95 4.43 -33.26
C ASP A 868 65.34 3.00 -32.87
N LEU A 869 65.68 2.77 -31.59
CA LEU A 869 66.00 1.43 -31.08
C LEU A 869 64.78 0.51 -30.98
N ILE A 870 63.58 1.06 -30.80
CA ILE A 870 62.33 0.28 -30.67
C ILE A 870 61.70 0.02 -32.04
N ASP A 871 61.81 0.99 -32.96
CA ASP A 871 61.33 0.94 -34.35
C ASP A 871 59.91 0.38 -34.51
N SER A 872 58.93 1.05 -33.89
CA SER A 872 57.51 0.66 -33.93
C SER A 872 56.62 1.85 -34.29
N PRO A 873 55.44 1.63 -34.89
CA PRO A 873 54.50 2.72 -35.18
C PRO A 873 54.04 3.45 -33.91
N ASN A 874 53.93 2.73 -32.79
CA ASN A 874 53.58 3.30 -31.49
C ASN A 874 54.69 4.21 -30.95
N SER A 875 55.97 3.83 -31.07
CA SER A 875 57.09 4.65 -30.61
C SER A 875 57.28 5.91 -31.45
N LEU A 876 57.01 5.84 -32.75
CA LEU A 876 56.96 7.02 -33.62
C LEU A 876 55.81 7.96 -33.24
N ASN A 877 54.61 7.43 -32.96
CA ASN A 877 53.47 8.22 -32.49
C ASN A 877 53.73 8.84 -31.10
N ALA A 878 54.38 8.11 -30.20
CA ALA A 878 54.79 8.62 -28.89
C ALA A 878 55.76 9.79 -29.03
N TYR A 879 56.75 9.66 -29.93
CA TYR A 879 57.70 10.73 -30.23
C TYR A 879 57.01 11.96 -30.81
N ALA A 880 56.10 11.78 -31.78
CA ALA A 880 55.36 12.88 -32.38
C ALA A 880 54.48 13.63 -31.36
N PHE A 881 53.88 12.89 -30.42
CA PHE A 881 53.17 13.48 -29.29
C PHE A 881 54.10 14.30 -28.38
N LEU A 882 55.23 13.74 -27.95
CA LEU A 882 56.21 14.45 -27.11
C LEU A 882 56.81 15.66 -27.82
N PHE A 883 57.04 15.58 -29.12
CA PHE A 883 57.50 16.69 -29.95
C PHE A 883 56.46 17.81 -30.00
N LYS A 884 55.16 17.48 -30.09
CA LYS A 884 54.08 18.46 -29.99
C LYS A 884 54.05 19.14 -28.61
N CYS A 885 54.24 18.38 -27.53
CA CYS A 885 54.39 18.94 -26.18
C CYS A 885 55.62 19.84 -26.07
N TYR A 886 56.74 19.46 -26.70
CA TYR A 886 57.96 20.26 -26.77
C TYR A 886 57.72 21.59 -27.49
N MET A 887 57.03 21.58 -28.64
CA MET A 887 56.66 22.82 -29.34
C MET A 887 55.80 23.74 -28.47
N HIS A 888 54.87 23.20 -27.69
CA HIS A 888 54.06 24.02 -26.79
C HIS A 888 54.87 24.60 -25.62
N ALA A 889 55.76 23.81 -25.02
CA ALA A 889 56.69 24.30 -24.00
C ALA A 889 57.63 25.38 -24.58
N PHE A 890 58.17 25.16 -25.78
CA PHE A 890 59.05 26.09 -26.48
C PHE A 890 58.35 27.45 -26.71
N GLU A 891 57.09 27.43 -27.14
CA GLU A 891 56.27 28.65 -27.30
C GLU A 891 56.12 29.41 -25.97
N GLN A 892 55.78 28.70 -24.90
CA GLN A 892 55.49 29.29 -23.59
C GLN A 892 56.74 29.85 -22.90
N TRP A 893 57.86 29.13 -22.95
CA TRP A 893 59.04 29.40 -22.12
C TRP A 893 60.15 30.14 -22.86
N LEU A 894 60.20 30.06 -24.20
CA LEU A 894 61.24 30.72 -25.00
C LEU A 894 60.66 31.79 -25.94
N ILE A 895 59.59 31.51 -26.69
CA ILE A 895 59.06 32.48 -27.68
C ILE A 895 58.36 33.66 -26.99
N LYS A 896 57.36 33.40 -26.13
CA LYS A 896 56.57 34.45 -25.45
C LYS A 896 57.40 35.44 -24.60
N PRO A 897 58.40 35.01 -23.82
CA PRO A 897 59.22 35.94 -23.04
C PRO A 897 60.36 36.60 -23.85
N SER A 898 60.64 36.17 -25.08
CA SER A 898 61.75 36.70 -25.88
C SER A 898 61.39 37.96 -26.69
N LYS A 899 62.37 38.86 -26.83
CA LYS A 899 62.29 40.02 -27.73
C LYS A 899 62.58 39.60 -29.18
N SER A 900 62.09 40.37 -30.15
CA SER A 900 62.25 40.11 -31.60
C SER A 900 63.70 39.88 -32.04
N ASP A 901 64.65 40.50 -31.35
CA ASP A 901 66.08 40.41 -31.67
C ASP A 901 66.66 39.01 -31.42
N ASN A 902 66.02 38.21 -30.56
CA ASN A 902 66.43 36.83 -30.27
C ASN A 902 65.74 35.80 -31.19
N TYR A 903 64.86 36.23 -32.11
CA TYR A 903 64.10 35.29 -32.93
C TYR A 903 64.98 34.50 -33.93
N PRO A 904 66.04 35.07 -34.54
CA PRO A 904 66.94 34.30 -35.41
C PRO A 904 67.62 33.12 -34.71
N SER A 905 68.08 33.29 -33.46
CA SER A 905 68.70 32.20 -32.69
C SER A 905 67.68 31.15 -32.25
N LEU A 906 66.43 31.56 -31.98
CA LEU A 906 65.34 30.62 -31.69
C LEU A 906 64.90 29.84 -32.95
N ILE A 907 64.93 30.46 -34.13
CA ILE A 907 64.67 29.79 -35.42
C ILE A 907 65.76 28.75 -35.68
N GLU A 908 67.04 29.11 -35.49
CA GLU A 908 68.15 28.16 -35.61
C GLU A 908 68.03 27.00 -34.61
N HIS A 909 67.62 27.30 -33.38
CA HIS A 909 67.40 26.26 -32.36
C HIS A 909 66.28 25.30 -32.72
N LEU A 910 65.17 25.78 -33.29
CA LEU A 910 64.08 24.94 -33.77
C LEU A 910 64.48 24.10 -34.98
N LEU A 911 65.26 24.66 -35.92
CA LEU A 911 65.74 23.94 -37.10
C LEU A 911 66.70 22.78 -36.74
N GLN A 912 67.39 22.89 -35.60
CA GLN A 912 68.27 21.85 -35.06
C GLN A 912 67.52 20.84 -34.16
N ALA A 913 66.20 20.89 -34.07
CA ALA A 913 65.42 19.94 -33.28
C ALA A 913 65.48 18.53 -33.91
N PRO A 914 65.72 17.46 -33.11
CA PRO A 914 65.83 16.11 -33.64
C PRO A 914 64.53 15.66 -34.33
N LYS A 915 64.66 14.95 -35.45
CA LYS A 915 63.53 14.40 -36.23
C LYS A 915 62.48 15.44 -36.65
N LEU A 916 62.84 16.73 -36.79
CA LEU A 916 61.94 17.77 -37.30
C LEU A 916 61.41 17.44 -38.71
N GLN A 917 62.18 16.71 -39.52
CA GLN A 917 61.82 16.31 -40.87
C GLN A 917 60.57 15.41 -40.97
N MET A 918 60.11 14.80 -39.87
CA MET A 918 58.87 14.03 -39.87
C MET A 918 57.67 14.96 -40.08
N THR A 919 56.76 14.58 -40.99
CA THR A 919 55.57 15.38 -41.36
C THR A 919 54.76 15.86 -40.15
N GLN A 920 54.52 14.99 -39.16
CA GLN A 920 53.75 15.33 -37.96
C GLN A 920 54.45 16.35 -37.05
N ASN A 921 55.78 16.24 -36.90
CA ASN A 921 56.60 17.14 -36.09
C ASN A 921 56.69 18.52 -36.75
N LEU A 922 56.90 18.52 -38.06
CA LEU A 922 56.97 19.74 -38.85
C LEU A 922 55.64 20.50 -38.79
N LEU A 923 54.50 19.81 -38.93
CA LEU A 923 53.17 20.40 -38.73
C LEU A 923 52.98 21.01 -37.33
N ALA A 924 53.48 20.36 -36.27
CA ALA A 924 53.41 20.88 -34.91
C ALA A 924 54.30 22.14 -34.69
N ALA A 925 55.39 22.28 -35.44
CA ALA A 925 56.31 23.41 -35.34
C ALA A 925 55.87 24.66 -36.16
N ILE A 926 54.94 24.51 -37.12
CA ILE A 926 54.50 25.60 -38.01
C ILE A 926 53.99 26.81 -37.23
N ASP A 927 53.19 26.60 -36.17
CA ASP A 927 52.63 27.71 -35.39
C ASP A 927 53.73 28.53 -34.70
N ASN A 928 54.78 27.86 -34.22
CA ASN A 928 55.95 28.51 -33.64
C ASN A 928 56.76 29.27 -34.70
N PHE A 929 57.02 28.65 -35.86
CA PHE A 929 57.69 29.33 -36.98
C PHE A 929 56.89 30.53 -37.49
N LYS A 930 55.56 30.45 -37.52
CA LYS A 930 54.68 31.56 -37.89
C LYS A 930 54.82 32.74 -36.93
N ILE A 931 54.97 32.49 -35.63
CA ILE A 931 55.21 33.56 -34.64
C ILE A 931 56.60 34.18 -34.83
N LEU A 932 57.64 33.35 -35.03
CA LEU A 932 59.03 33.79 -35.12
C LEU A 932 59.38 34.48 -36.45
N LEU A 933 58.85 33.99 -37.58
CA LEU A 933 59.15 34.51 -38.93
C LEU A 933 58.29 35.71 -39.31
N LYS A 934 57.19 35.97 -38.59
CA LYS A 934 56.31 37.13 -38.82
C LYS A 934 57.06 38.47 -38.72
N PRO A 935 57.77 38.79 -37.63
CA PRO A 935 58.52 40.05 -37.53
C PRO A 935 59.87 40.03 -38.27
N SER A 936 60.49 38.87 -38.47
CA SER A 936 61.82 38.77 -39.10
C SER A 936 61.78 38.75 -40.64
N CYS A 937 60.75 38.16 -41.25
CA CYS A 937 60.69 37.96 -42.70
C CYS A 937 59.29 38.21 -43.33
N GLY A 938 58.27 38.56 -42.54
CA GLY A 938 56.90 38.80 -43.03
C GLY A 938 56.16 37.55 -43.51
N LEU A 939 56.72 36.35 -43.29
CA LEU A 939 56.18 35.07 -43.74
C LEU A 939 55.05 34.61 -42.80
N MET A 940 53.83 34.56 -43.34
CA MET A 940 52.62 34.17 -42.59
C MET A 940 51.89 32.97 -43.20
N ASP A 941 52.24 32.64 -44.45
CA ASP A 941 51.59 31.60 -45.23
C ASP A 941 52.25 30.24 -44.95
N LYS A 942 51.41 29.22 -44.71
CA LYS A 942 51.85 27.88 -44.33
C LYS A 942 52.77 27.28 -45.39
N SER A 943 52.40 27.40 -46.66
CA SER A 943 53.17 26.90 -47.81
C SER A 943 54.58 27.50 -47.89
N LYS A 944 54.70 28.81 -47.66
CA LYS A 944 55.98 29.54 -47.71
C LYS A 944 56.86 29.28 -46.49
N ILE A 945 56.27 29.04 -45.33
CA ILE A 945 56.99 28.61 -44.12
C ILE A 945 57.58 27.21 -44.33
N LEU A 946 56.81 26.30 -44.93
CA LEU A 946 57.28 24.96 -45.29
C LEU A 946 58.45 25.00 -46.29
N GLU A 947 58.35 25.84 -47.32
CA GLU A 947 59.41 26.03 -48.31
C GLU A 947 60.69 26.63 -47.68
N TYR A 948 60.54 27.59 -46.77
CA TYR A 948 61.65 28.16 -46.00
C TYR A 948 62.35 27.11 -45.14
N VAL A 949 61.60 26.34 -44.35
CA VAL A 949 62.14 25.28 -43.48
C VAL A 949 62.83 24.19 -44.31
N ALA A 950 62.24 23.78 -45.44
CA ALA A 950 62.85 22.79 -46.32
C ALA A 950 64.19 23.29 -46.91
N LYS A 951 64.26 24.54 -47.39
CA LYS A 951 65.51 25.16 -47.85
C LYS A 951 66.55 25.23 -46.74
N SER A 952 66.16 25.67 -45.54
CA SER A 952 67.06 25.77 -44.38
C SER A 952 67.60 24.42 -43.89
N LEU A 953 66.79 23.35 -43.94
CA LEU A 953 67.23 21.99 -43.59
C LEU A 953 68.19 21.41 -44.64
N THR A 954 67.98 21.67 -45.93
CA THR A 954 68.92 21.25 -46.99
C THR A 954 70.29 21.93 -46.87
N THR A 955 70.33 23.21 -46.44
CA THR A 955 71.60 23.91 -46.16
C THR A 955 72.34 23.38 -44.93
N LEU A 956 71.67 22.63 -44.05
CA LEU A 956 72.26 21.99 -42.87
C LEU A 956 72.69 20.53 -43.12
N ASN A 957 72.69 20.05 -44.37
CA ASN A 957 73.02 18.66 -44.75
C ASN A 957 72.13 17.58 -44.09
N ILE A 958 70.87 17.90 -43.78
CA ILE A 958 69.90 16.93 -43.25
C ILE A 958 68.99 16.47 -44.40
N SER A 959 68.99 15.17 -44.72
CA SER A 959 68.17 14.61 -45.80
C SER A 959 66.69 14.65 -45.45
N ILE A 960 65.87 15.19 -46.36
CA ILE A 960 64.43 15.29 -46.20
C ILE A 960 63.76 14.21 -47.06
N GLU A 961 63.14 13.21 -46.42
CA GLU A 961 62.13 12.37 -47.08
C GLU A 961 60.77 13.04 -46.90
N ILE A 962 60.43 13.94 -47.83
CA ILE A 962 59.04 14.37 -47.99
C ILE A 962 58.43 13.44 -49.03
N ASP A 963 57.41 12.68 -48.64
CA ASP A 963 56.53 11.99 -49.59
C ASP A 963 55.96 13.05 -50.56
N ASN A 964 56.41 13.03 -51.81
CA ASN A 964 56.03 13.98 -52.86
C ASN A 964 54.50 14.05 -53.09
N ILE A 965 53.76 13.02 -52.69
CA ILE A 965 52.30 12.94 -52.78
C ILE A 965 51.60 13.88 -51.78
N TYR A 966 52.23 14.19 -50.64
CA TYR A 966 51.62 15.05 -49.60
C TYR A 966 51.84 16.54 -49.83
N MET A 967 52.94 16.93 -50.49
CA MET A 967 53.15 18.32 -50.92
C MET A 967 52.08 18.75 -51.93
N GLU A 968 51.70 17.90 -52.89
CA GLU A 968 50.60 18.19 -53.82
C GLU A 968 49.22 18.31 -53.15
N HIS A 969 48.96 17.54 -52.09
CA HIS A 969 47.69 17.61 -51.37
C HIS A 969 47.61 18.81 -50.41
N VAL A 970 48.74 19.22 -49.82
CA VAL A 970 48.83 20.40 -48.94
C VAL A 970 48.95 21.71 -49.72
N MET A 971 49.40 21.68 -50.97
CA MET A 971 49.36 22.85 -51.87
C MET A 971 47.97 23.11 -52.48
N ASN A 972 47.04 22.15 -52.40
CA ASN A 972 45.69 22.21 -53.00
C ASN A 972 44.53 22.38 -51.99
N MET A 973 44.81 22.53 -50.69
CA MET A 973 43.88 23.03 -49.66
C MET A 973 44.43 24.32 -49.05
#